data_AF-A0A0Q8NGW3-F1
#
_entry.id   AF-A0A0Q8NGW3-F1
#
_cell.length_a   1.000
_cell.length_b   1.000
_cell.length_c   1.000
_cell.angle_alpha   90.00
_cell.angle_beta   90.00
_cell.angle_gamma   90.00
#
_symmetry.space_group_name_H-M   'P 1'
#
loop_
_entity.id
_entity.type
_entity.pdbx_description
1 polymer ?
#
loop_
_entity_poly.entity_id
_entity_poly.type
_entity_poly.pdbx_seq_one_letter_code
_entity_poly.pdbx_strand_id
1 'polypeptide(L)'
;MNRDELYVVAENWFKSQGWKSFPFQTQTWTAFLQGKNGLLNAPTGSGKTYALWFPVVLDYIKKNPDYKTTRGEAERSLAKHKSGLKAIWITPLRALSVEIKQAAERIITDLDLPLTVGIRSGDTSQSERTKQKNKMPDLLIITPESLQLLLASKQYEKTFANCGAIVVDEWHELMGTKRGVQMELALSRLKTIAPKMRIWGISATIGNLELAQEVLLGHDTEAYQNSVLIKAHINKKIKIESILPEKMETYPWRGHMGLHLIDEVAKIIRRSKTTLIFTNVRSACEIWFQAILERYPEFAGEMAMHHGSISRETRLWVEDAIRNEELKVVVCTSSLDLGVDFAPVETIIQVGGPKGVARFLQRAGRSGHQPGKESVIYFLATHAMELIEASALKKAVAKTVVEDRMPYLNSWDVLVQYLNTLAVSDGFFPDEIYEEVKTTFCYQNITKENWNWILNFITNGSQSLQAYDEFKKVEIEEDGRYKINSRFIAMHHRMQMGTIVGDAVLNVKFLSGGFIGTIEEWFASKLQRGDVFTFAGRRLELFQIKNMQVLVRKADPKKTARVVSWMGGRMTLSAQMSELLREELYAANTDNLTPELKALKPIFDRQRKESIVPNNDEFLIETFKTREGFHAIFYPFEGRYVHEAMASLISYRISLLSPITFSLAYNDYGFELLSDQEIDMQSVFDNNLFSTEYVHHDLQKSLNSTEMARRKFRDIAVIAGLVFTGMPGKPVKTKHLQSGSQLLFEVFRDYEPDNLLLQQAFIETFEHQLEEGRLIQAMERINNQNIVWKQCKKPTPFSFPIITDRLREKISSETLQERIKKMTASYIK
;
A
#
# COMPACT_ATOMS: atom_id res chain seq x y z
N MET A 1 -40.59 15.50 7.41
CA MET A 1 -40.67 14.70 6.18
C MET A 1 -40.56 13.21 6.49
N ASN A 2 -41.41 12.40 5.88
CA ASN A 2 -41.33 10.94 5.95
C ASN A 2 -40.26 10.39 4.96
N ARG A 3 -40.03 9.08 4.96
CA ARG A 3 -38.98 8.47 4.13
C ARG A 3 -39.27 8.62 2.62
N ASP A 4 -40.52 8.45 2.23
CA ASP A 4 -40.90 8.44 0.81
C ASP A 4 -40.77 9.85 0.22
N GLU A 5 -41.13 10.90 0.97
CA GLU A 5 -40.89 12.30 0.60
C GLU A 5 -39.40 12.60 0.39
N LEU A 6 -38.52 12.09 1.25
CA LEU A 6 -37.07 12.26 1.10
C LEU A 6 -36.53 11.51 -0.12
N TYR A 7 -37.10 10.35 -0.44
CA TYR A 7 -36.70 9.55 -1.59
C TYR A 7 -37.08 10.22 -2.89
N VAL A 8 -38.26 10.84 -2.94
CA VAL A 8 -38.69 11.64 -4.09
C VAL A 8 -37.71 12.78 -4.36
N VAL A 9 -37.15 13.43 -3.33
CA VAL A 9 -36.10 14.45 -3.52
C VAL A 9 -34.86 13.86 -4.20
N ALA A 10 -34.40 12.70 -3.73
CA ALA A 10 -33.24 12.01 -4.29
C ALA A 10 -33.48 11.55 -5.73
N GLU A 11 -34.60 10.85 -5.97
CA GLU A 11 -34.96 10.32 -7.29
C GLU A 11 -35.16 11.42 -8.32
N ASN A 12 -35.78 12.54 -7.95
CA ASN A 12 -35.93 13.69 -8.83
C ASN A 12 -34.58 14.31 -9.21
N TRP A 13 -33.64 14.42 -8.27
CA TRP A 13 -32.29 14.90 -8.57
C TRP A 13 -31.55 13.93 -9.49
N PHE A 14 -31.57 12.62 -9.22
CA PHE A 14 -30.96 11.64 -10.13
C PHE A 14 -31.56 11.74 -11.54
N LYS A 15 -32.89 11.86 -11.65
CA LYS A 15 -33.59 12.02 -12.92
C LYS A 15 -33.20 13.31 -13.64
N SER A 16 -32.99 14.43 -12.93
CA SER A 16 -32.55 15.69 -13.55
C SER A 16 -31.12 15.61 -14.09
N GLN A 17 -30.28 14.73 -13.55
CA GLN A 17 -28.95 14.43 -14.12
C GLN A 17 -29.01 13.44 -15.30
N GLY A 18 -30.19 12.92 -15.65
CA GLY A 18 -30.34 11.83 -16.63
C GLY A 18 -29.86 10.47 -16.09
N TRP A 19 -29.80 10.31 -14.77
CA TRP A 19 -29.32 9.10 -14.10
C TRP A 19 -30.45 8.34 -13.41
N LYS A 20 -30.19 7.07 -13.11
CA LYS A 20 -31.03 6.23 -12.25
C LYS A 20 -30.21 5.77 -11.07
N SER A 21 -30.78 5.86 -9.86
CA SER A 21 -30.13 5.34 -8.66
C SER A 21 -29.99 3.83 -8.73
N PHE A 22 -28.87 3.32 -8.22
CA PHE A 22 -28.63 1.90 -8.08
C PHE A 22 -29.31 1.34 -6.82
N PRO A 23 -29.68 0.04 -6.81
CA PRO A 23 -30.26 -0.60 -5.63
C PRO A 23 -29.42 -0.42 -4.36
N PHE A 24 -28.09 -0.60 -4.46
CA PHE A 24 -27.21 -0.45 -3.30
C PHE A 24 -27.22 0.99 -2.75
N GLN A 25 -27.37 2.02 -3.60
CA GLN A 25 -27.47 3.42 -3.15
C GLN A 25 -28.72 3.60 -2.30
N THR A 26 -29.88 3.14 -2.79
CA THR A 26 -31.15 3.22 -2.03
C THR A 26 -31.11 2.40 -0.74
N GLN A 27 -30.46 1.23 -0.73
CA GLN A 27 -30.26 0.43 0.47
C GLN A 27 -29.41 1.18 1.50
N THR A 28 -28.31 1.81 1.07
CA THR A 28 -27.48 2.64 1.95
C THR A 28 -28.27 3.82 2.49
N TRP A 29 -29.08 4.48 1.67
CA TRP A 29 -29.93 5.58 2.12
C TRP A 29 -30.92 5.14 3.19
N THR A 30 -31.57 3.98 3.00
CA THR A 30 -32.50 3.41 3.99
C THR A 30 -31.78 3.15 5.31
N ALA A 31 -30.67 2.41 5.26
CA ALA A 31 -29.93 2.01 6.45
C ALA A 31 -29.41 3.21 7.23
N PHE A 32 -28.85 4.21 6.54
CA PHE A 32 -28.35 5.43 7.16
C PHE A 32 -29.46 6.22 7.85
N LEU A 33 -30.62 6.38 7.21
CA LEU A 33 -31.78 7.10 7.77
C LEU A 33 -32.44 6.35 8.93
N GLN A 34 -32.23 5.04 9.04
CA GLN A 34 -32.62 4.21 10.19
C GLN A 34 -31.62 4.30 11.36
N GLY A 35 -30.53 5.06 11.22
CA GLY A 35 -29.51 5.21 12.25
C GLY A 35 -28.49 4.08 12.29
N LYS A 36 -28.39 3.26 11.23
CA LYS A 36 -27.41 2.17 11.16
C LYS A 36 -26.02 2.65 10.76
N ASN A 37 -25.02 1.92 11.23
CA ASN A 37 -23.65 1.95 10.71
C ASN A 37 -23.50 0.96 9.55
N GLY A 38 -22.36 0.93 8.86
CA GLY A 38 -22.17 -0.13 7.88
C GLY A 38 -20.89 -0.07 7.06
N LEU A 39 -20.75 -1.09 6.22
CA LEU A 39 -19.72 -1.17 5.19
C LEU A 39 -20.40 -1.32 3.83
N LEU A 40 -20.09 -0.41 2.91
CA LEU A 40 -20.50 -0.49 1.52
C LEU A 40 -19.38 -1.13 0.70
N ASN A 41 -19.63 -2.32 0.16
CA ASN A 41 -18.79 -2.92 -0.85
C ASN A 41 -19.31 -2.57 -2.25
N ALA A 42 -18.59 -1.73 -2.98
CA ALA A 42 -18.98 -1.33 -4.33
C ALA A 42 -17.77 -1.06 -5.22
N PRO A 43 -17.84 -1.39 -6.53
CA PRO A 43 -16.74 -1.15 -7.45
C PRO A 43 -16.57 0.35 -7.71
N THR A 44 -15.39 0.74 -8.18
CA THR A 44 -15.10 2.13 -8.59
C THR A 44 -16.00 2.54 -9.76
N GLY A 45 -16.35 3.82 -9.85
CA GLY A 45 -17.24 4.34 -10.91
C GLY A 45 -18.71 3.99 -10.80
N SER A 46 -19.14 3.42 -9.67
CA SER A 46 -20.55 3.09 -9.41
C SER A 46 -21.36 4.21 -8.75
N GLY A 47 -20.77 5.39 -8.50
CA GLY A 47 -21.41 6.46 -7.74
C GLY A 47 -21.44 6.22 -6.23
N LYS A 48 -20.35 5.67 -5.66
CA LYS A 48 -20.17 5.39 -4.22
C LYS A 48 -20.34 6.66 -3.36
N THR A 49 -19.85 7.79 -3.84
CA THR A 49 -19.99 9.09 -3.15
C THR A 49 -21.46 9.44 -2.92
N TYR A 50 -22.32 9.24 -3.92
CA TYR A 50 -23.76 9.48 -3.82
C TYR A 50 -24.49 8.45 -2.95
N ALA A 51 -23.93 7.26 -2.71
CA ALA A 51 -24.52 6.31 -1.78
C ALA A 51 -24.48 6.82 -0.34
N LEU A 52 -23.46 7.58 0.05
CA LEU A 52 -23.23 7.99 1.45
C LEU A 52 -23.31 9.48 1.72
N TRP A 53 -23.03 10.34 0.74
CA TRP A 53 -23.22 11.78 0.92
C TRP A 53 -24.70 12.18 0.85
N PHE A 54 -25.46 11.60 -0.08
CA PHE A 54 -26.88 11.89 -0.25
C PHE A 54 -27.72 11.64 1.01
N PRO A 55 -27.58 10.53 1.77
CA PRO A 55 -28.38 10.33 2.98
C PRO A 55 -28.01 11.27 4.13
N VAL A 56 -26.77 11.79 4.18
CA VAL A 56 -26.40 12.89 5.10
C VAL A 56 -27.19 14.15 4.75
N VAL A 57 -27.30 14.47 3.45
CA VAL A 57 -28.10 15.59 2.95
C VAL A 57 -29.59 15.38 3.23
N LEU A 58 -30.13 14.17 3.03
CA LEU A 58 -31.52 13.86 3.35
C LEU A 58 -31.81 13.97 4.86
N ASP A 59 -30.88 13.53 5.72
CA ASP A 59 -31.00 13.72 7.18
C ASP A 59 -31.00 15.20 7.56
N TYR A 60 -30.21 16.04 6.86
CA TYR A 60 -30.27 17.49 7.04
C TYR A 60 -31.61 18.08 6.61
N ILE A 61 -32.12 17.72 5.43
CA ILE A 61 -33.43 18.17 4.90
C ILE A 61 -34.56 17.74 5.84
N LYS A 62 -34.52 16.49 6.33
CA LYS A 62 -35.51 15.96 7.28
C LYS A 62 -35.60 16.83 8.54
N LYS A 63 -34.46 17.33 9.03
CA LYS A 63 -34.36 18.20 10.22
C LYS A 63 -34.67 19.67 9.91
N ASN A 64 -34.65 20.07 8.64
CA ASN A 64 -34.84 21.45 8.18
C ASN A 64 -35.78 21.49 6.96
N PRO A 65 -37.07 21.09 7.09
CA PRO A 65 -37.98 20.98 5.95
C PRO A 65 -38.21 22.31 5.20
N ASP A 66 -38.08 23.43 5.91
CA ASP A 66 -38.29 24.79 5.39
C ASP A 66 -37.05 25.42 4.74
N TYR A 67 -36.03 24.62 4.41
CA TYR A 67 -34.79 25.14 3.82
C TYR A 67 -35.00 25.89 2.48
N LYS A 68 -36.09 25.61 1.76
CA LYS A 68 -36.45 26.26 0.48
C LYS A 68 -37.40 27.46 0.59
N THR A 69 -38.04 27.69 1.75
CA THR A 69 -39.13 28.68 1.87
C THR A 69 -38.66 30.09 2.23
N THR A 70 -37.35 30.33 2.36
CA THR A 70 -36.78 31.68 2.55
C THR A 70 -36.77 32.47 1.23
N ARG A 71 -37.95 33.01 0.88
CA ARG A 71 -38.12 33.98 -0.23
C ARG A 71 -37.53 35.34 0.17
N GLY A 72 -36.25 35.55 -0.13
CA GLY A 72 -35.60 36.87 -0.10
C GLY A 72 -34.18 36.82 0.47
N GLU A 73 -33.24 37.49 -0.19
CA GLU A 73 -31.83 37.59 0.25
C GLU A 73 -31.69 38.15 1.68
N ALA A 74 -32.63 39.00 2.11
CA ALA A 74 -32.67 39.58 3.45
C ALA A 74 -33.18 38.62 4.55
N GLU A 75 -34.05 37.64 4.21
CA GLU A 75 -34.64 36.70 5.17
C GLU A 75 -33.95 35.33 5.23
N ARG A 76 -33.09 34.98 4.26
CA ARG A 76 -32.12 33.87 4.38
C ARG A 76 -31.25 33.98 5.65
N SER A 77 -31.14 35.19 6.20
CA SER A 77 -30.51 35.52 7.49
C SER A 77 -31.24 34.98 8.74
N LEU A 78 -32.52 34.64 8.67
CA LEU A 78 -33.36 34.33 9.85
C LEU A 78 -33.62 32.83 10.06
N ALA A 79 -33.66 32.01 9.01
CA ALA A 79 -33.51 30.55 9.14
C ALA A 79 -32.01 30.22 9.23
N LYS A 80 -31.35 30.63 10.32
CA LYS A 80 -29.88 30.56 10.45
C LYS A 80 -29.39 29.12 10.39
N HIS A 81 -28.99 28.68 9.21
CA HIS A 81 -28.13 27.52 9.06
C HIS A 81 -26.94 27.69 10.02
N LYS A 82 -26.89 26.86 11.07
CA LYS A 82 -25.80 26.88 12.03
C LYS A 82 -24.62 26.15 11.39
N SER A 83 -23.65 26.96 10.94
CA SER A 83 -22.35 26.47 10.46
C SER A 83 -21.69 25.64 11.56
N GLY A 84 -21.16 24.48 11.15
CA GLY A 84 -20.47 23.55 12.02
C GLY A 84 -20.42 22.17 11.39
N LEU A 85 -19.46 21.36 11.84
CA LEU A 85 -19.18 20.05 11.25
C LEU A 85 -20.40 19.13 11.37
N LYS A 86 -20.97 18.72 10.23
CA LYS A 86 -22.08 17.75 10.15
C LYS A 86 -21.61 16.37 9.71
N ALA A 87 -20.60 16.32 8.85
CA ALA A 87 -20.02 15.07 8.40
C ALA A 87 -18.53 15.18 8.09
N ILE A 88 -17.84 14.05 8.24
CA ILE A 88 -16.43 13.89 7.88
C ILE A 88 -16.34 12.84 6.77
N TRP A 89 -15.56 13.12 5.73
CA TRP A 89 -15.21 12.14 4.71
C TRP A 89 -13.70 11.89 4.75
N ILE A 90 -13.31 10.73 5.26
CA ILE A 90 -11.93 10.29 5.30
C ILE A 90 -11.55 9.75 3.93
N THR A 91 -10.44 10.24 3.39
CA THR A 91 -9.83 9.67 2.18
C THR A 91 -8.36 9.38 2.42
N PRO A 92 -7.87 8.16 2.09
CA PRO A 92 -6.47 7.79 2.30
C PRO A 92 -5.53 8.52 1.35
N LEU A 93 -6.04 9.07 0.25
CA LEU A 93 -5.29 9.70 -0.83
C LEU A 93 -5.73 11.14 -1.04
N ARG A 94 -4.76 12.04 -1.24
CA ARG A 94 -5.05 13.47 -1.41
C ARG A 94 -5.74 13.80 -2.74
N ALA A 95 -5.45 13.03 -3.79
CA ALA A 95 -6.01 13.23 -5.12
C ALA A 95 -7.55 13.07 -5.15
N LEU A 96 -8.08 12.13 -4.37
CA LEU A 96 -9.52 11.87 -4.21
C LEU A 96 -10.31 13.05 -3.65
N SER A 97 -9.65 13.90 -2.85
CA SER A 97 -10.35 14.92 -2.07
C SER A 97 -11.09 15.92 -2.96
N VAL A 98 -10.56 16.21 -4.15
CA VAL A 98 -11.14 17.19 -5.08
C VAL A 98 -12.43 16.66 -5.70
N GLU A 99 -12.46 15.38 -6.09
CA GLU A 99 -13.63 14.76 -6.73
C GLU A 99 -14.79 14.59 -5.76
N ILE A 100 -14.49 14.12 -4.55
CA ILE A 100 -15.49 14.02 -3.48
C ILE A 100 -16.08 15.41 -3.21
N LYS A 101 -15.24 16.45 -3.21
CA LYS A 101 -15.71 17.84 -3.04
C LYS A 101 -16.65 18.25 -4.18
N GLN A 102 -16.25 18.05 -5.44
CA GLN A 102 -17.09 18.41 -6.60
C GLN A 102 -18.42 17.67 -6.61
N ALA A 103 -18.41 16.36 -6.32
CA ALA A 103 -19.63 15.56 -6.24
C ALA A 103 -20.56 16.03 -5.11
N ALA A 104 -19.99 16.41 -3.96
CA ALA A 104 -20.74 16.96 -2.84
C ALA A 104 -21.33 18.35 -3.14
N GLU A 105 -20.52 19.25 -3.73
CA GLU A 105 -20.94 20.60 -4.12
C GLU A 105 -22.05 20.56 -5.17
N ARG A 106 -22.00 19.64 -6.14
CA ARG A 106 -23.07 19.46 -7.14
C ARG A 106 -24.43 19.24 -6.50
N ILE A 107 -24.52 18.36 -5.51
CA ILE A 107 -25.79 18.10 -4.79
C ILE A 107 -26.24 19.34 -4.01
N ILE A 108 -25.30 20.02 -3.36
CA ILE A 108 -25.58 21.21 -2.56
C ILE A 108 -26.16 22.32 -3.44
N THR A 109 -25.51 22.60 -4.57
CA THR A 109 -25.93 23.64 -5.52
C THR A 109 -27.25 23.30 -6.19
N ASP A 110 -27.41 22.08 -6.70
CA ASP A 110 -28.62 21.66 -7.42
C ASP A 110 -29.87 21.64 -6.53
N LEU A 111 -29.70 21.44 -5.22
CA LEU A 111 -30.78 21.44 -4.24
C LEU A 111 -30.96 22.79 -3.51
N ASP A 112 -30.15 23.81 -3.81
CA ASP A 112 -30.11 25.12 -3.12
C ASP A 112 -29.93 24.99 -1.59
N LEU A 113 -28.97 24.15 -1.18
CA LEU A 113 -28.67 23.89 0.23
C LEU A 113 -27.61 24.89 0.75
N PRO A 114 -27.76 25.43 1.97
CA PRO A 114 -26.78 26.36 2.56
C PRO A 114 -25.54 25.65 3.15
N LEU A 115 -25.25 24.41 2.72
CA LEU A 115 -24.14 23.61 3.24
C LEU A 115 -22.81 23.98 2.58
N THR A 116 -21.72 23.83 3.32
CA THR A 116 -20.37 24.13 2.86
C THR A 116 -19.47 22.89 2.88
N VAL A 117 -18.55 22.80 1.90
CA VAL A 117 -17.60 21.68 1.77
C VAL A 117 -16.17 22.20 1.82
N GLY A 118 -15.33 21.60 2.66
CA GLY A 118 -13.91 21.94 2.75
C GLY A 118 -13.00 20.72 2.68
N ILE A 119 -11.76 20.94 2.25
CA ILE A 119 -10.70 19.92 2.21
C ILE A 119 -9.64 20.26 3.25
N ARG A 120 -9.26 19.25 4.05
CA ARG A 120 -8.19 19.32 5.04
C ARG A 120 -7.16 18.22 4.80
N SER A 121 -5.98 18.60 4.33
CA SER A 121 -4.87 17.69 4.15
C SER A 121 -3.54 18.36 4.50
N GLY A 122 -2.45 17.61 4.36
CA GLY A 122 -1.09 18.17 4.42
C GLY A 122 -0.87 19.31 3.41
N ASP A 123 -1.67 19.38 2.34
CA ASP A 123 -1.58 20.40 1.29
C ASP A 123 -2.44 21.65 1.54
N THR A 124 -3.32 21.65 2.54
CA THR A 124 -4.16 22.82 2.86
C THR A 124 -3.30 23.98 3.37
N SER A 125 -3.42 25.15 2.75
CA SER A 125 -2.64 26.34 3.10
C SER A 125 -2.93 26.82 4.53
N GLN A 126 -1.98 27.49 5.18
CA GLN A 126 -2.17 27.99 6.55
C GLN A 126 -3.34 28.98 6.66
N SER A 127 -3.56 29.82 5.64
CA SER A 127 -4.71 30.73 5.57
C SER A 127 -6.03 29.97 5.60
N GLU A 128 -6.15 28.93 4.77
CA GLU A 128 -7.35 28.09 4.72
C GLU A 128 -7.55 27.32 6.03
N ARG A 129 -6.47 26.82 6.64
CA ARG A 129 -6.53 26.15 7.94
C ARG A 129 -7.09 27.06 9.04
N THR A 130 -6.70 28.33 9.04
CA THR A 130 -7.20 29.34 9.99
C THR A 130 -8.67 29.67 9.73
N LYS A 131 -9.08 29.79 8.47
CA LYS A 131 -10.49 29.98 8.10
C LYS A 131 -11.36 28.84 8.62
N GLN A 132 -10.95 27.60 8.37
CA GLN A 132 -11.66 26.39 8.82
C GLN A 132 -11.74 26.29 10.35
N LYS A 133 -10.72 26.76 11.08
CA LYS A 133 -10.75 26.81 12.54
C LYS A 133 -11.83 27.78 13.06
N ASN A 134 -11.99 28.93 12.41
CA ASN A 134 -12.96 29.95 12.81
C ASN A 134 -14.38 29.61 12.31
N LYS A 135 -14.49 29.01 11.12
CA LYS A 135 -15.74 28.62 10.48
C LYS A 135 -15.54 27.25 9.83
N MET A 136 -15.86 26.20 10.59
CA MET A 136 -15.73 24.83 10.14
C MET A 136 -16.77 24.54 9.05
N PRO A 137 -16.39 23.91 7.91
CA PRO A 137 -17.35 23.48 6.89
C PRO A 137 -18.29 22.39 7.42
N ASP A 138 -19.45 22.26 6.80
CA ASP A 138 -20.45 21.23 7.15
C ASP A 138 -19.99 19.83 6.76
N LEU A 139 -19.36 19.70 5.59
CA LEU A 139 -18.62 18.51 5.16
C LEU A 139 -17.12 18.81 5.16
N LEU A 140 -16.37 18.04 5.94
CA LEU A 140 -14.91 18.10 5.93
C LEU A 140 -14.33 16.83 5.29
N ILE A 141 -13.75 16.98 4.11
CA ILE A 141 -12.99 15.92 3.44
C ILE A 141 -11.56 15.98 3.96
N ILE A 142 -11.08 14.91 4.61
CA ILE A 142 -9.87 14.95 5.41
C ILE A 142 -9.06 13.65 5.29
N THR A 143 -7.74 13.72 5.49
CA THR A 143 -6.88 12.52 5.58
C THR A 143 -6.81 12.02 7.03
N PRO A 144 -6.53 10.72 7.28
CA PRO A 144 -6.39 10.19 8.64
C PRO A 144 -5.40 11.00 9.50
N GLU A 145 -4.24 11.38 8.96
CA GLU A 145 -3.21 12.14 9.67
C GLU A 145 -3.69 13.56 10.01
N SER A 146 -4.48 14.16 9.11
CA SER A 146 -5.04 15.49 9.34
C SER A 146 -6.17 15.46 10.38
N LEU A 147 -6.90 14.36 10.49
CA LEU A 147 -7.88 14.14 11.56
C LEU A 147 -7.18 14.09 12.93
N GLN A 148 -6.06 13.36 13.04
CA GLN A 148 -5.24 13.33 14.26
C GLN A 148 -4.77 14.75 14.65
N LEU A 149 -4.42 15.60 13.67
CA LEU A 149 -4.08 17.02 13.91
C LEU A 149 -5.23 17.84 14.46
N LEU A 150 -6.48 17.50 14.14
CA LEU A 150 -7.65 18.12 14.74
C LEU A 150 -7.90 17.59 16.16
N LEU A 151 -7.69 16.30 16.42
CA LEU A 151 -7.74 15.75 17.79
C LEU A 151 -6.68 16.38 18.71
N ALA A 152 -5.50 16.69 18.17
CA ALA A 152 -4.41 17.40 18.87
C ALA A 152 -4.68 18.91 19.11
N SER A 153 -5.86 19.40 18.72
CA SER A 153 -6.21 20.82 18.82
C SER A 153 -7.16 21.06 20.00
N LYS A 154 -6.90 22.13 20.76
CA LYS A 154 -7.74 22.50 21.91
C LYS A 154 -9.20 22.61 21.52
N GLN A 155 -10.08 22.14 22.39
CA GLN A 155 -11.54 22.09 22.24
C GLN A 155 -12.00 21.26 21.03
N TYR A 156 -11.25 20.23 20.66
CA TYR A 156 -11.63 19.33 19.58
C TYR A 156 -13.00 18.68 19.84
N GLU A 157 -13.33 18.36 21.09
CA GLU A 157 -14.62 17.78 21.46
C GLU A 157 -15.79 18.66 21.01
N LYS A 158 -15.72 19.98 21.24
CA LYS A 158 -16.75 20.92 20.78
C LYS A 158 -16.89 20.97 19.27
N THR A 159 -15.77 20.76 18.56
CA THR A 159 -15.73 20.73 17.10
C THR A 159 -16.46 19.51 16.56
N PHE A 160 -16.30 18.36 17.21
CA PHE A 160 -16.85 17.08 16.76
C PHE A 160 -18.21 16.71 17.38
N ALA A 161 -18.62 17.34 18.48
CA ALA A 161 -19.83 16.98 19.25
C ALA A 161 -21.13 16.91 18.41
N ASN A 162 -21.24 17.69 17.34
CA ASN A 162 -22.42 17.72 16.47
C ASN A 162 -22.24 16.95 15.15
N CYS A 163 -21.13 16.23 14.99
CA CYS A 163 -20.86 15.42 13.81
C CYS A 163 -21.88 14.27 13.74
N GLY A 164 -22.67 14.24 12.66
CA GLY A 164 -23.71 13.24 12.46
C GLY A 164 -23.25 12.03 11.66
N ALA A 165 -22.13 12.11 10.95
CA ALA A 165 -21.62 11.02 10.13
C ALA A 165 -20.11 11.10 9.90
N ILE A 166 -19.48 9.94 9.84
CA ILE A 166 -18.12 9.78 9.31
C ILE A 166 -18.12 8.68 8.26
N VAL A 167 -17.57 9.00 7.09
CA VAL A 167 -17.39 8.06 5.98
C VAL A 167 -15.90 7.79 5.83
N VAL A 168 -15.49 6.53 5.88
CA VAL A 168 -14.12 6.08 5.65
C VAL A 168 -14.03 5.45 4.27
N ASP A 169 -13.58 6.25 3.31
CA ASP A 169 -13.45 5.82 1.92
C ASP A 169 -12.20 4.97 1.70
N GLU A 170 -12.28 4.07 0.72
CA GLU A 170 -11.25 3.08 0.39
C GLU A 170 -10.65 2.39 1.64
N TRP A 171 -11.53 1.86 2.50
CA TRP A 171 -11.17 1.26 3.79
C TRP A 171 -10.13 0.12 3.67
N HIS A 172 -10.13 -0.62 2.56
CA HIS A 172 -9.15 -1.69 2.28
C HIS A 172 -7.70 -1.20 2.09
N GLU A 173 -7.49 0.11 1.91
CA GLU A 173 -6.15 0.71 1.87
C GLU A 173 -5.64 1.13 3.25
N LEU A 174 -6.54 1.27 4.21
CA LEU A 174 -6.21 1.58 5.60
C LEU A 174 -6.11 0.29 6.43
N MET A 175 -7.04 -0.64 6.21
CA MET A 175 -7.06 -1.95 6.87
C MET A 175 -5.78 -2.73 6.54
N GLY A 176 -5.16 -3.30 7.58
CA GLY A 176 -3.85 -3.95 7.47
C GLY A 176 -2.67 -2.99 7.35
N THR A 177 -2.83 -1.76 7.87
CA THR A 177 -1.75 -0.81 8.06
C THR A 177 -1.87 -0.10 9.40
N LYS A 178 -0.78 0.49 9.89
CA LYS A 178 -0.81 1.37 11.08
C LYS A 178 -1.65 2.65 10.88
N ARG A 179 -1.96 3.04 9.64
CA ARG A 179 -2.93 4.13 9.36
C ARG A 179 -4.35 3.70 9.70
N GLY A 180 -4.70 2.43 9.47
CA GLY A 180 -5.95 1.82 9.92
C GLY A 180 -6.06 1.87 11.44
N VAL A 181 -5.01 1.48 12.16
CA VAL A 181 -4.98 1.54 13.64
C VAL A 181 -5.19 2.96 14.16
N GLN A 182 -4.56 3.98 13.54
CA GLN A 182 -4.84 5.39 13.89
C GLN A 182 -6.31 5.77 13.65
N MET A 183 -6.92 5.25 12.59
CA MET A 183 -8.33 5.52 12.30
C MET A 183 -9.23 4.84 13.33
N GLU A 184 -8.93 3.59 13.75
CA GLU A 184 -9.67 2.89 14.81
C GLU A 184 -9.67 3.70 16.12
N LEU A 185 -8.51 4.20 16.54
CA LEU A 185 -8.38 5.05 17.74
C LEU A 185 -9.11 6.39 17.60
N ALA A 186 -9.09 7.01 16.41
CA ALA A 186 -9.88 8.22 16.18
C ALA A 186 -11.38 7.93 16.26
N LEU A 187 -11.84 6.82 15.67
CA LEU A 187 -13.24 6.41 15.69
C LEU A 187 -13.69 6.08 17.12
N SER A 188 -12.88 5.40 17.93
CA SER A 188 -13.23 5.11 19.33
C SER A 188 -13.51 6.40 20.11
N ARG A 189 -12.65 7.41 19.98
CA ARG A 189 -12.87 8.72 20.64
C ARG A 189 -14.07 9.48 20.09
N LEU A 190 -14.24 9.49 18.77
CA LEU A 190 -15.37 10.18 18.14
C LEU A 190 -16.71 9.53 18.49
N LYS A 191 -16.76 8.21 18.74
CA LYS A 191 -17.96 7.52 19.26
C LYS A 191 -18.39 8.09 20.62
N THR A 192 -17.45 8.34 21.53
CA THR A 192 -17.74 8.95 22.83
C THR A 192 -18.20 10.41 22.69
N ILE A 193 -17.51 11.20 21.85
CA ILE A 193 -17.81 12.63 21.67
C ILE A 193 -19.13 12.87 20.95
N ALA A 194 -19.46 12.01 19.98
CA ALA A 194 -20.65 12.12 19.14
C ALA A 194 -21.37 10.75 19.07
N PRO A 195 -22.07 10.33 20.13
CA PRO A 195 -22.66 8.99 20.23
C PRO A 195 -23.77 8.70 19.20
N LYS A 196 -24.33 9.73 18.57
CA LYS A 196 -25.32 9.62 17.49
C LYS A 196 -24.69 9.63 16.08
N MET A 197 -23.36 9.69 15.99
CA MET A 197 -22.64 9.67 14.72
C MET A 197 -22.78 8.30 14.07
N ARG A 198 -23.08 8.28 12.77
CA ARG A 198 -23.10 7.06 11.96
C ARG A 198 -21.73 6.87 11.31
N ILE A 199 -21.18 5.67 11.43
CA ILE A 199 -19.88 5.29 10.87
C ILE A 199 -20.12 4.40 9.66
N TRP A 200 -19.57 4.81 8.51
CA TRP A 200 -19.70 4.09 7.26
C TRP A 200 -18.36 3.90 6.58
N GLY A 201 -18.06 2.68 6.15
CA GLY A 201 -16.89 2.37 5.33
C GLY A 201 -17.27 2.20 3.86
N ILE A 202 -16.34 2.48 2.95
CA ILE A 202 -16.44 2.13 1.53
C ILE A 202 -15.25 1.26 1.17
N SER A 203 -15.49 0.12 0.52
CA SER A 203 -14.42 -0.73 0.01
C SER A 203 -14.79 -1.33 -1.34
N ALA A 204 -13.84 -1.43 -2.26
CA ALA A 204 -14.06 -2.08 -3.56
C ALA A 204 -13.50 -3.51 -3.58
N THR A 205 -12.26 -3.68 -3.11
CA THR A 205 -11.46 -4.89 -3.34
C THR A 205 -10.91 -5.42 -2.02
N ILE A 206 -11.74 -6.16 -1.28
CA ILE A 206 -11.34 -6.87 -0.06
C ILE A 206 -12.08 -8.19 0.06
N GLY A 207 -11.37 -9.27 0.38
CA GLY A 207 -11.91 -10.63 0.52
C GLY A 207 -12.70 -10.84 1.81
N ASN A 208 -12.20 -10.32 2.94
CA ASN A 208 -12.73 -10.50 4.28
C ASN A 208 -13.60 -9.31 4.73
N LEU A 209 -14.74 -9.10 4.05
CA LEU A 209 -15.63 -7.95 4.28
C LEU A 209 -16.21 -7.88 5.69
N GLU A 210 -16.56 -9.02 6.26
CA GLU A 210 -17.15 -9.12 7.60
C GLU A 210 -16.12 -8.69 8.66
N LEU A 211 -14.88 -9.19 8.56
CA LEU A 211 -13.77 -8.72 9.42
C LEU A 211 -13.50 -7.23 9.19
N ALA A 212 -13.52 -6.76 7.94
CA ALA A 212 -13.30 -5.35 7.64
C ALA A 212 -14.36 -4.43 8.28
N GLN A 213 -15.62 -4.87 8.33
CA GLN A 213 -16.71 -4.17 9.00
C GLN A 213 -16.52 -4.15 10.52
N GLU A 214 -16.10 -5.27 11.09
CA GLU A 214 -15.80 -5.38 12.53
C GLU A 214 -14.64 -4.47 12.93
N VAL A 215 -13.52 -4.48 12.21
CA VAL A 215 -12.36 -3.61 12.47
C VAL A 215 -12.76 -2.12 12.39
N LEU A 216 -13.60 -1.75 11.41
CA LEU A 216 -14.05 -0.37 11.24
C LEU A 216 -14.89 0.12 12.44
N LEU A 217 -15.78 -0.73 12.96
CA LEU A 217 -16.78 -0.34 13.95
C LEU A 217 -16.32 -0.60 15.39
N GLY A 218 -15.35 -1.51 15.56
CA GLY A 218 -14.83 -1.97 16.83
C GLY A 218 -15.51 -3.27 17.29
N HIS A 219 -14.72 -4.17 17.87
CA HIS A 219 -15.15 -5.47 18.37
C HIS A 219 -16.20 -5.32 19.48
N ASP A 220 -17.28 -6.11 19.40
CA ASP A 220 -18.38 -6.15 20.39
C ASP A 220 -19.01 -4.79 20.75
N THR A 221 -18.98 -3.83 19.84
CA THR A 221 -19.59 -2.51 20.05
C THR A 221 -21.06 -2.45 19.62
N GLU A 222 -21.85 -1.55 20.24
CA GLU A 222 -23.22 -1.24 19.77
C GLU A 222 -23.21 -0.79 18.30
N ALA A 223 -22.17 -0.06 17.88
CA ALA A 223 -22.01 0.38 16.51
C ALA A 223 -21.92 -0.80 15.53
N TYR A 224 -21.17 -1.85 15.89
CA TYR A 224 -21.05 -3.08 15.10
C TYR A 224 -22.35 -3.91 15.12
N GLN A 225 -22.98 -4.07 16.29
CA GLN A 225 -24.26 -4.78 16.43
C GLN A 225 -25.39 -4.12 15.62
N ASN A 226 -25.42 -2.79 15.59
CA ASN A 226 -26.37 -2.00 14.79
C ASN A 226 -25.78 -1.58 13.43
N SER A 227 -25.18 -2.53 12.70
CA SER A 227 -24.59 -2.28 11.38
C SER A 227 -25.13 -3.16 10.27
N VAL A 228 -24.87 -2.77 9.03
CA VAL A 228 -25.22 -3.55 7.83
C VAL A 228 -24.05 -3.60 6.84
N LEU A 229 -23.90 -4.75 6.19
CA LEU A 229 -23.00 -4.93 5.05
C LEU A 229 -23.82 -4.85 3.76
N ILE A 230 -23.52 -3.88 2.91
CA ILE A 230 -24.22 -3.69 1.62
C ILE A 230 -23.24 -4.02 0.50
N LYS A 231 -23.55 -5.04 -0.31
CA LYS A 231 -22.72 -5.45 -1.45
C LYS A 231 -23.40 -5.01 -2.77
N ALA A 232 -22.68 -4.25 -3.59
CA ALA A 232 -23.17 -3.82 -4.89
C ALA A 232 -22.92 -4.92 -5.93
N HIS A 233 -24.00 -5.51 -6.44
CA HIS A 233 -23.94 -6.50 -7.51
C HIS A 233 -23.90 -5.81 -8.89
N ILE A 234 -22.76 -5.22 -9.23
CA ILE A 234 -22.53 -4.59 -10.54
C ILE A 234 -21.58 -5.48 -11.34
N ASN A 235 -22.11 -6.12 -12.37
CA ASN A 235 -21.31 -6.99 -13.24
C ASN A 235 -20.50 -6.13 -14.22
N LYS A 236 -19.28 -5.74 -13.85
CA LYS A 236 -18.35 -5.05 -14.75
C LYS A 236 -17.60 -6.08 -15.58
N LYS A 237 -17.75 -6.03 -16.90
CA LYS A 237 -16.99 -6.89 -17.82
C LYS A 237 -15.55 -6.40 -17.90
N ILE A 238 -14.61 -7.21 -17.43
CA ILE A 238 -13.18 -6.95 -17.55
C ILE A 238 -12.60 -7.94 -18.55
N LYS A 239 -12.06 -7.42 -19.66
CA LYS A 239 -11.37 -8.19 -20.68
C LYS A 239 -9.87 -8.07 -20.45
N ILE A 240 -9.23 -9.21 -20.22
CA ILE A 240 -7.79 -9.30 -19.99
C ILE A 240 -7.15 -9.90 -21.24
N GLU A 241 -6.23 -9.15 -21.85
CA GLU A 241 -5.49 -9.57 -23.04
C GLU A 241 -4.00 -9.66 -22.72
N SER A 242 -3.41 -10.85 -22.81
CA SER A 242 -1.96 -10.98 -22.66
C SER A 242 -1.28 -10.56 -23.96
N ILE A 243 -0.26 -9.70 -23.87
CA ILE A 243 0.60 -9.36 -24.99
C ILE A 243 1.56 -10.54 -25.17
N LEU A 244 1.22 -11.44 -26.09
CA LEU A 244 2.02 -12.61 -26.41
C LEU A 244 3.01 -12.27 -27.55
N PRO A 245 4.28 -12.67 -27.46
CA PRO A 245 5.25 -12.50 -28.53
C PRO A 245 4.93 -13.44 -29.71
N GLU A 246 5.31 -13.06 -30.93
CA GLU A 246 5.19 -13.95 -32.10
C GLU A 246 6.12 -15.18 -32.02
N LYS A 247 7.28 -15.05 -31.36
CA LYS A 247 8.26 -16.14 -31.18
C LYS A 247 8.77 -16.19 -29.74
N MET A 248 8.44 -17.26 -29.00
CA MET A 248 8.88 -17.45 -27.61
C MET A 248 10.40 -17.60 -27.43
N GLU A 249 11.14 -17.96 -28.47
CA GLU A 249 12.62 -17.98 -28.47
C GLU A 249 13.25 -16.60 -28.20
N THR A 250 12.48 -15.52 -28.38
CA THR A 250 12.89 -14.15 -28.06
C THR A 250 12.58 -13.74 -26.62
N TYR A 251 11.88 -14.58 -25.84
CA TYR A 251 11.53 -14.24 -24.47
C TYR A 251 12.75 -14.31 -23.56
N PRO A 252 13.07 -13.21 -22.87
CA PRO A 252 14.11 -13.25 -21.86
C PRO A 252 13.65 -14.07 -20.66
N TRP A 253 14.48 -15.03 -20.26
CA TRP A 253 14.23 -15.92 -19.13
C TRP A 253 14.08 -15.16 -17.79
N ARG A 254 14.76 -14.01 -17.62
CA ARG A 254 14.54 -12.98 -16.58
C ARG A 254 15.30 -11.69 -16.93
N GLY A 255 15.09 -10.64 -16.14
CA GLY A 255 15.99 -9.47 -16.08
C GLY A 255 15.77 -8.40 -17.15
N HIS A 256 14.72 -8.54 -17.95
CA HIS A 256 14.34 -7.55 -18.95
C HIS A 256 13.11 -6.78 -18.45
N MET A 257 13.05 -5.50 -18.77
CA MET A 257 11.98 -4.61 -18.34
C MET A 257 10.70 -4.78 -19.19
N GLY A 258 10.59 -5.84 -19.99
CA GLY A 258 9.55 -6.01 -21.01
C GLY A 258 9.75 -5.15 -22.27
N LEU A 259 10.82 -4.34 -22.36
CA LEU A 259 11.07 -3.40 -23.46
C LEU A 259 11.23 -4.04 -24.84
N HIS A 260 11.45 -5.36 -24.93
CA HIS A 260 11.47 -6.07 -26.20
C HIS A 260 10.09 -6.09 -26.90
N LEU A 261 9.00 -5.88 -26.15
CA LEU A 261 7.62 -5.77 -26.64
C LEU A 261 7.16 -4.33 -26.85
N ILE A 262 8.09 -3.37 -26.86
CA ILE A 262 7.77 -1.95 -27.01
C ILE A 262 7.01 -1.64 -28.32
N ASP A 263 7.23 -2.43 -29.37
CA ASP A 263 6.52 -2.28 -30.64
C ASP A 263 5.05 -2.69 -30.52
N GLU A 264 4.75 -3.77 -29.79
CA GLU A 264 3.38 -4.20 -29.51
C GLU A 264 2.66 -3.17 -28.62
N VAL A 265 3.36 -2.63 -27.62
CA VAL A 265 2.85 -1.53 -26.79
C VAL A 265 2.51 -0.31 -27.64
N ALA A 266 3.39 0.09 -28.57
CA ALA A 266 3.14 1.22 -29.45
C ALA A 266 1.94 0.99 -30.38
N LYS A 267 1.72 -0.23 -30.88
CA LYS A 267 0.51 -0.58 -31.65
C LYS A 267 -0.76 -0.40 -30.83
N ILE A 268 -0.75 -0.81 -29.56
CA ILE A 268 -1.89 -0.61 -28.64
C ILE A 268 -2.13 0.88 -28.41
N ILE A 269 -1.08 1.64 -28.04
CA ILE A 269 -1.17 3.10 -27.81
C ILE A 269 -1.77 3.82 -29.03
N ARG A 270 -1.36 3.46 -30.26
CA ARG A 270 -1.90 4.09 -31.49
C ARG A 270 -3.39 3.86 -31.67
N ARG A 271 -3.89 2.67 -31.32
CA ARG A 271 -5.31 2.28 -31.47
C ARG A 271 -6.21 2.88 -30.39
N SER A 272 -5.65 3.20 -29.24
CA SER A 272 -6.38 3.77 -28.11
C SER A 272 -6.38 5.30 -28.16
N LYS A 273 -7.43 5.91 -27.60
CA LYS A 273 -7.49 7.35 -27.33
C LYS A 273 -6.55 7.74 -26.20
N THR A 274 -6.70 7.07 -25.06
CA THR A 274 -5.90 7.31 -23.84
C THR A 274 -5.47 5.98 -23.25
N THR A 275 -4.16 5.85 -22.97
CA THR A 275 -3.54 4.63 -22.42
C THR A 275 -2.81 4.91 -21.11
N LEU A 276 -3.07 4.12 -20.07
CA LEU A 276 -2.25 4.10 -18.86
C LEU A 276 -1.32 2.88 -18.87
N ILE A 277 -0.01 3.10 -18.71
CA ILE A 277 0.99 2.05 -18.61
C ILE A 277 1.46 1.95 -17.16
N PHE A 278 0.97 0.95 -16.43
CA PHE A 278 1.34 0.71 -15.05
C PHE A 278 2.64 -0.08 -14.95
N THR A 279 3.54 0.43 -14.13
CA THR A 279 4.78 -0.24 -13.72
C THR A 279 4.84 -0.38 -12.20
N ASN A 280 5.49 -1.42 -11.69
CA ASN A 280 5.52 -1.68 -10.25
C ASN A 280 6.48 -0.79 -9.46
N VAL A 281 7.49 -0.21 -10.12
CA VAL A 281 8.53 0.60 -9.46
C VAL A 281 8.79 1.89 -10.24
N ARG A 282 9.18 2.95 -9.53
CA ARG A 282 9.42 4.28 -10.12
C ARG A 282 10.52 4.27 -11.18
N SER A 283 11.58 3.48 -10.98
CA SER A 283 12.64 3.29 -11.97
C SER A 283 12.14 2.66 -13.26
N ALA A 284 11.16 1.76 -13.19
CA ALA A 284 10.56 1.16 -14.37
C ALA A 284 9.70 2.16 -15.13
N CYS A 285 8.95 3.02 -14.41
CA CYS A 285 8.21 4.11 -15.01
C CYS A 285 9.12 5.02 -15.85
N GLU A 286 10.24 5.49 -15.26
CA GLU A 286 11.21 6.34 -15.95
C GLU A 286 11.85 5.65 -17.17
N ILE A 287 12.23 4.37 -17.02
CA ILE A 287 12.85 3.59 -18.10
C ILE A 287 11.87 3.39 -19.28
N TRP A 288 10.63 2.99 -19.00
CA TRP A 288 9.61 2.83 -20.04
C TRP A 288 9.29 4.15 -20.71
N PHE A 289 9.19 5.23 -19.93
CA PHE A 289 8.94 6.56 -20.48
C PHE A 289 10.02 6.96 -21.50
N GLN A 290 11.30 6.81 -21.13
CA GLN A 290 12.42 7.12 -22.02
C GLN A 290 12.47 6.19 -23.23
N ALA A 291 12.33 4.87 -23.02
CA ALA A 291 12.43 3.90 -24.10
C ALA A 291 11.35 4.11 -25.18
N ILE A 292 10.13 4.45 -24.78
CA ILE A 292 9.04 4.76 -25.73
C ILE A 292 9.39 6.02 -26.52
N LEU A 293 9.82 7.10 -25.87
CA LEU A 293 10.16 8.35 -26.58
C LEU A 293 11.39 8.21 -27.49
N GLU A 294 12.40 7.43 -27.08
CA GLU A 294 13.60 7.19 -27.90
C GLU A 294 13.27 6.39 -29.17
N ARG A 295 12.37 5.40 -29.08
CA ARG A 295 11.99 4.55 -30.22
C ARG A 295 10.85 5.12 -31.06
N TYR A 296 9.93 5.84 -30.42
CA TYR A 296 8.74 6.44 -31.00
C TYR A 296 8.62 7.92 -30.63
N PRO A 297 9.47 8.79 -31.20
CA PRO A 297 9.48 10.23 -30.89
C PRO A 297 8.17 10.94 -31.20
N GLU A 298 7.29 10.35 -32.02
CA GLU A 298 5.98 10.93 -32.35
C GLU A 298 5.07 11.08 -31.12
N PHE A 299 5.29 10.33 -30.04
CA PHE A 299 4.54 10.50 -28.80
C PHE A 299 5.01 11.69 -27.95
N ALA A 300 6.08 12.38 -28.36
CA ALA A 300 6.54 13.57 -27.67
C ALA A 300 5.47 14.66 -27.68
N GLY A 301 5.13 15.19 -26.50
CA GLY A 301 4.07 16.18 -26.32
C GLY A 301 2.69 15.58 -25.99
N GLU A 302 2.44 14.32 -26.35
CA GLU A 302 1.19 13.59 -26.02
C GLU A 302 1.39 12.55 -24.90
N MET A 303 2.60 12.51 -24.35
CA MET A 303 3.03 11.51 -23.38
C MET A 303 3.52 12.15 -22.08
N ALA A 304 3.09 11.60 -20.95
CA ALA A 304 3.54 12.03 -19.63
C ALA A 304 3.93 10.84 -18.74
N MET A 305 4.49 11.17 -17.57
CA MET A 305 4.81 10.20 -16.54
C MET A 305 4.24 10.64 -15.19
N HIS A 306 3.87 9.67 -14.35
CA HIS A 306 3.23 9.94 -13.07
C HIS A 306 3.71 8.98 -11.96
N HIS A 307 4.42 9.51 -10.96
CA HIS A 307 4.76 8.79 -9.74
C HIS A 307 5.05 9.74 -8.56
N GLY A 308 5.03 9.22 -7.32
CA GLY A 308 5.11 10.05 -6.10
C GLY A 308 6.36 10.92 -5.95
N SER A 309 7.47 10.60 -6.62
CA SER A 309 8.69 11.43 -6.64
C SER A 309 8.62 12.67 -7.55
N ILE A 310 7.62 12.79 -8.43
CA ILE A 310 7.46 13.95 -9.33
C ILE A 310 6.86 15.13 -8.56
N SER A 311 7.24 16.35 -8.94
CA SER A 311 6.64 17.58 -8.42
C SER A 311 5.10 17.54 -8.42
N ARG A 312 4.49 18.14 -7.40
CA ARG A 312 3.03 18.19 -7.27
C ARG A 312 2.37 18.92 -8.44
N GLU A 313 2.94 20.04 -8.86
CA GLU A 313 2.42 20.84 -9.97
C GLU A 313 2.33 20.01 -11.25
N THR A 314 3.40 19.26 -11.57
CA THR A 314 3.40 18.35 -12.71
C THR A 314 2.39 17.22 -12.55
N ARG A 315 2.25 16.63 -11.36
CA ARG A 315 1.26 15.57 -11.12
C ARG A 315 -0.17 16.06 -11.35
N LEU A 316 -0.53 17.21 -10.79
CA LEU A 316 -1.86 17.82 -10.99
C LEU A 316 -2.11 18.14 -12.46
N TRP A 317 -1.10 18.70 -13.16
CA TRP A 317 -1.22 18.93 -14.61
C TRP A 317 -1.46 17.63 -15.37
N VAL A 318 -0.74 16.54 -15.06
CA VAL A 318 -0.97 15.23 -15.70
C VAL A 318 -2.37 14.71 -15.38
N GLU A 319 -2.82 14.81 -14.13
CA GLU A 319 -4.16 14.37 -13.73
C GLU A 319 -5.26 15.15 -14.49
N ASP A 320 -5.12 16.46 -14.62
CA ASP A 320 -6.04 17.32 -15.37
C ASP A 320 -5.98 17.04 -16.88
N ALA A 321 -4.79 16.86 -17.45
CA ALA A 321 -4.60 16.57 -18.87
C ALA A 321 -5.16 15.18 -19.26
N ILE A 322 -5.06 14.17 -18.38
CA ILE A 322 -5.77 12.90 -18.58
C ILE A 322 -7.28 13.12 -18.57
N ARG A 323 -7.80 13.91 -17.61
CA ARG A 323 -9.24 14.19 -17.48
C ARG A 323 -9.81 14.88 -18.72
N ASN A 324 -9.02 15.74 -19.36
CA ASN A 324 -9.41 16.48 -20.56
C ASN A 324 -9.12 15.72 -21.88
N GLU A 325 -8.65 14.47 -21.82
CA GLU A 325 -8.22 13.69 -23.00
C GLU A 325 -7.09 14.36 -23.81
N GLU A 326 -6.24 15.18 -23.16
CA GLU A 326 -5.12 15.88 -23.79
C GLU A 326 -3.86 15.00 -23.95
N LEU A 327 -3.77 13.92 -23.16
CA LEU A 327 -2.65 12.98 -23.19
C LEU A 327 -3.06 11.62 -23.77
N LYS A 328 -2.29 11.16 -24.77
CA LYS A 328 -2.48 9.84 -25.39
C LYS A 328 -1.95 8.71 -24.51
N VAL A 329 -0.86 8.94 -23.79
CA VAL A 329 -0.24 7.92 -22.94
C VAL A 329 0.36 8.49 -21.66
N VAL A 330 0.11 7.81 -20.54
CA VAL A 330 0.77 8.11 -19.26
C VAL A 330 1.41 6.86 -18.69
N VAL A 331 2.72 6.91 -18.48
CA VAL A 331 3.47 5.85 -17.77
C VAL A 331 3.41 6.16 -16.28
N CYS A 332 2.92 5.24 -15.47
CA CYS A 332 2.66 5.50 -14.07
C CYS A 332 3.02 4.34 -13.14
N THR A 333 3.11 4.64 -11.85
CA THR A 333 3.14 3.63 -10.77
C THR A 333 1.78 3.56 -10.09
N SER A 334 1.71 2.92 -8.91
CA SER A 334 0.50 2.85 -8.08
C SER A 334 -0.06 4.19 -7.62
N SER A 335 0.61 5.31 -7.94
CA SER A 335 0.09 6.66 -7.73
C SER A 335 -1.21 6.95 -8.46
N LEU A 336 -1.55 6.17 -9.50
CA LEU A 336 -2.81 6.26 -10.24
C LEU A 336 -3.67 4.97 -10.11
N ASP A 337 -3.30 4.02 -9.23
CA ASP A 337 -4.12 2.80 -8.99
C ASP A 337 -5.50 3.17 -8.44
N LEU A 338 -5.50 4.22 -7.61
CA LEU A 338 -6.61 4.62 -6.79
C LEU A 338 -6.86 6.11 -6.96
N GLY A 339 -8.15 6.44 -6.99
CA GLY A 339 -8.55 7.70 -6.43
C GLY A 339 -8.55 8.93 -7.33
N VAL A 340 -8.60 8.71 -8.64
CA VAL A 340 -9.01 9.74 -9.60
C VAL A 340 -9.95 9.06 -10.59
N ASP A 341 -11.20 9.52 -10.65
CA ASP A 341 -12.15 9.23 -11.72
C ASP A 341 -11.74 10.04 -12.96
N PHE A 342 -10.83 9.47 -13.74
CA PHE A 342 -10.55 9.99 -15.07
C PHE A 342 -11.73 9.68 -16.01
N ALA A 343 -12.26 10.70 -16.67
CA ALA A 343 -13.01 10.50 -17.92
C ALA A 343 -12.14 9.68 -18.92
N PRO A 344 -12.77 8.87 -19.77
CA PRO A 344 -12.50 7.45 -19.87
C PRO A 344 -11.11 7.14 -20.44
N VAL A 345 -10.20 6.71 -19.56
CA VAL A 345 -9.06 5.91 -20.00
C VAL A 345 -9.63 4.70 -20.73
N GLU A 346 -9.26 4.56 -22.00
CA GLU A 346 -9.77 3.47 -22.84
C GLU A 346 -9.02 2.19 -22.54
N THR A 347 -7.70 2.27 -22.39
CA THR A 347 -6.84 1.11 -22.34
C THR A 347 -5.82 1.19 -21.21
N ILE A 348 -5.58 0.03 -20.59
CA ILE A 348 -4.54 -0.12 -19.58
C ILE A 348 -3.54 -1.16 -20.04
N ILE A 349 -2.26 -0.90 -19.81
CA ILE A 349 -1.18 -1.87 -19.99
C ILE A 349 -0.52 -2.08 -18.63
N GLN A 350 -0.63 -3.28 -18.09
CA GLN A 350 0.04 -3.73 -16.88
C GLN A 350 1.39 -4.35 -17.25
N VAL A 351 2.49 -3.69 -16.89
CA VAL A 351 3.85 -4.20 -17.11
C VAL A 351 4.30 -5.02 -15.90
N GLY A 352 4.55 -6.31 -16.13
CA GLY A 352 4.93 -7.30 -15.14
C GLY A 352 3.79 -7.67 -14.19
N GLY A 353 4.04 -8.68 -13.36
CA GLY A 353 3.05 -9.19 -12.41
C GLY A 353 2.62 -8.12 -11.39
N PRO A 354 1.31 -7.83 -11.21
CA PRO A 354 0.81 -6.83 -10.26
C PRO A 354 0.99 -7.24 -8.79
N LYS A 355 1.39 -8.50 -8.55
CA LYS A 355 1.60 -9.16 -7.25
C LYS A 355 0.34 -9.41 -6.40
N GLY A 356 -0.79 -8.83 -6.79
CA GLY A 356 -2.09 -9.15 -6.22
C GLY A 356 -3.25 -8.83 -7.16
N VAL A 357 -4.36 -9.54 -6.97
CA VAL A 357 -5.60 -9.47 -7.74
C VAL A 357 -6.36 -8.19 -7.46
N ALA A 358 -6.50 -7.78 -6.19
CA ALA A 358 -7.18 -6.56 -5.77
C ALA A 358 -6.65 -5.34 -6.53
N ARG A 359 -5.33 -5.20 -6.57
CA ARG A 359 -4.65 -4.12 -7.30
C ARG A 359 -4.89 -4.21 -8.80
N PHE A 360 -4.82 -5.41 -9.37
CA PHE A 360 -5.07 -5.60 -10.79
C PHE A 360 -6.51 -5.19 -11.16
N LEU A 361 -7.49 -5.54 -10.32
CA LEU A 361 -8.89 -5.13 -10.45
C LEU A 361 -9.08 -3.62 -10.27
N GLN A 362 -8.39 -2.99 -9.31
CA GLN A 362 -8.40 -1.54 -9.14
C GLN A 362 -7.88 -0.83 -10.41
N ARG A 363 -6.76 -1.31 -10.96
CA ARG A 363 -6.20 -0.84 -12.23
C ARG A 363 -7.21 -1.03 -13.35
N ALA A 364 -7.67 -2.26 -13.59
CA ALA A 364 -8.66 -2.56 -14.63
C ALA A 364 -9.94 -1.71 -14.49
N GLY A 365 -10.34 -1.41 -13.26
CA GLY A 365 -11.44 -0.52 -12.92
C GLY A 365 -11.31 0.89 -13.49
N ARG A 366 -10.09 1.36 -13.80
CA ARG A 366 -9.80 2.67 -14.42
C ARG A 366 -10.11 2.72 -15.92
N SER A 367 -10.14 1.57 -16.60
CA SER A 367 -10.55 1.51 -18.02
C SER A 367 -12.07 1.44 -18.11
N GLY A 368 -12.68 2.12 -19.09
CA GLY A 368 -14.12 2.02 -19.36
C GLY A 368 -14.97 2.36 -18.13
N HIS A 369 -14.72 3.53 -17.53
CA HIS A 369 -15.26 3.92 -16.21
C HIS A 369 -16.79 4.14 -16.16
N GLN A 370 -17.48 4.09 -17.30
CA GLN A 370 -18.94 4.24 -17.36
C GLN A 370 -19.66 2.90 -17.12
N PRO A 371 -20.78 2.90 -16.37
CA PRO A 371 -21.61 1.70 -16.21
C PRO A 371 -21.95 1.06 -17.56
N GLY A 372 -21.64 -0.24 -17.69
CA GLY A 372 -21.94 -1.04 -18.89
C GLY A 372 -20.85 -1.06 -19.99
N LYS A 373 -19.79 -0.24 -19.89
CA LYS A 373 -18.62 -0.36 -20.80
C LYS A 373 -17.67 -1.46 -20.33
N GLU A 374 -17.08 -2.16 -21.29
CA GLU A 374 -16.06 -3.18 -21.04
C GLU A 374 -14.71 -2.51 -20.69
N SER A 375 -14.06 -2.98 -19.62
CA SER A 375 -12.71 -2.56 -19.26
C SER A 375 -11.69 -3.45 -19.94
N VAL A 376 -10.82 -2.88 -20.77
CA VAL A 376 -9.76 -3.64 -21.45
C VAL A 376 -8.42 -3.37 -20.76
N ILE A 377 -7.80 -4.45 -20.29
CA ILE A 377 -6.47 -4.42 -19.69
C ILE A 377 -5.55 -5.41 -20.40
N TYR A 378 -4.43 -4.90 -20.88
CA TYR A 378 -3.36 -5.68 -21.47
C TYR A 378 -2.34 -6.07 -20.39
N PHE A 379 -1.93 -7.33 -20.37
CA PHE A 379 -0.87 -7.81 -19.50
C PHE A 379 0.42 -8.02 -20.31
N LEU A 380 1.49 -7.32 -19.93
CA LEU A 380 2.81 -7.44 -20.55
C LEU A 380 3.73 -8.19 -19.58
N ALA A 381 3.97 -9.47 -19.85
CA ALA A 381 4.92 -10.27 -19.09
C ALA A 381 6.37 -9.83 -19.38
N THR A 382 7.12 -9.48 -18.35
CA THR A 382 8.53 -9.08 -18.45
C THR A 382 9.48 -10.27 -18.61
N HIS A 383 9.03 -11.46 -18.19
CA HIS A 383 9.68 -12.74 -18.40
C HIS A 383 8.65 -13.87 -18.44
N ALA A 384 9.07 -15.06 -18.88
CA ALA A 384 8.13 -16.11 -19.28
C ALA A 384 7.20 -16.59 -18.15
N MET A 385 7.73 -16.81 -16.93
CA MET A 385 6.91 -17.27 -15.80
C MET A 385 5.75 -16.33 -15.43
N GLU A 386 5.82 -15.03 -15.75
CA GLU A 386 4.70 -14.10 -15.52
C GLU A 386 3.49 -14.36 -16.43
N LEU A 387 3.63 -15.17 -17.49
CA LEU A 387 2.46 -15.61 -18.27
C LEU A 387 1.57 -16.57 -17.47
N ILE A 388 2.12 -17.32 -16.50
CA ILE A 388 1.33 -18.11 -15.56
C ILE A 388 0.54 -17.16 -14.64
N GLU A 389 1.18 -16.08 -14.18
CA GLU A 389 0.49 -15.02 -13.42
C GLU A 389 -0.65 -14.40 -14.25
N ALA A 390 -0.45 -14.15 -15.54
CA ALA A 390 -1.50 -13.64 -16.42
C ALA A 390 -2.71 -14.60 -16.53
N SER A 391 -2.44 -15.91 -16.66
CA SER A 391 -3.48 -16.96 -16.65
C SER A 391 -4.23 -16.98 -15.31
N ALA A 392 -3.49 -16.91 -14.20
CA ALA A 392 -4.04 -16.90 -12.85
C ALA A 392 -4.94 -15.68 -12.60
N LEU A 393 -4.53 -14.50 -13.06
CA LEU A 393 -5.33 -13.28 -12.96
C LEU A 393 -6.64 -13.38 -13.75
N LYS A 394 -6.62 -13.98 -14.95
CA LYS A 394 -7.85 -14.21 -15.73
C LYS A 394 -8.87 -15.04 -14.95
N LYS A 395 -8.39 -16.11 -14.31
CA LYS A 395 -9.22 -16.96 -13.46
C LYS A 395 -9.70 -16.25 -12.20
N ALA A 396 -8.84 -15.44 -11.58
CA ALA A 396 -9.18 -14.64 -10.41
C ALA A 396 -10.34 -13.68 -10.69
N VAL A 397 -10.26 -12.96 -11.82
CA VAL A 397 -11.33 -12.05 -12.27
C VAL A 397 -12.62 -12.80 -12.59
N ALA A 398 -12.53 -13.95 -13.27
CA ALA A 398 -13.70 -14.77 -13.58
C ALA A 398 -14.41 -15.31 -12.31
N LYS A 399 -13.63 -15.66 -11.28
CA LYS A 399 -14.13 -16.16 -9.99
C LYS A 399 -14.42 -15.05 -8.96
N THR A 400 -14.17 -13.77 -9.29
CA THR A 400 -14.27 -12.62 -8.37
C THR A 400 -13.46 -12.81 -7.07
N VAL A 401 -12.29 -13.45 -7.18
CA VAL A 401 -11.38 -13.67 -6.04
C VAL A 401 -10.66 -12.37 -5.72
N VAL A 402 -10.61 -11.99 -4.45
CA VAL A 402 -9.90 -10.82 -3.96
C VAL A 402 -9.19 -11.17 -2.65
N GLU A 403 -8.01 -10.60 -2.42
CA GLU A 403 -7.25 -10.85 -1.20
C GLU A 403 -7.92 -10.35 0.07
N ASP A 404 -7.67 -11.09 1.14
CA ASP A 404 -7.92 -10.62 2.50
C ASP A 404 -6.91 -9.55 2.91
N ARG A 405 -7.36 -8.64 3.76
CA ARG A 405 -6.49 -7.69 4.49
C ARG A 405 -6.43 -8.10 5.95
N MET A 406 -5.27 -8.53 6.41
CA MET A 406 -5.07 -8.88 7.81
C MET A 406 -4.84 -7.62 8.65
N PRO A 407 -5.64 -7.37 9.69
CA PRO A 407 -5.48 -6.20 10.55
C PRO A 407 -4.20 -6.30 11.40
N TYR A 408 -3.69 -5.14 11.82
CA TYR A 408 -2.63 -5.09 12.83
C TYR A 408 -3.22 -5.33 14.22
N LEU A 409 -2.47 -6.00 15.07
CA LEU A 409 -2.78 -6.16 16.50
C LEU A 409 -1.70 -5.48 17.33
N ASN A 410 -2.06 -5.01 18.52
CA ASN A 410 -1.12 -4.57 19.56
C ASN A 410 -0.04 -3.59 19.04
N SER A 411 -0.40 -2.65 18.16
CA SER A 411 0.54 -1.65 17.63
C SER A 411 0.83 -0.57 18.68
N TRP A 412 1.67 -0.87 19.66
CA TRP A 412 1.91 -0.04 20.84
C TRP A 412 2.47 1.34 20.51
N ASP A 413 3.35 1.46 19.52
CA ASP A 413 3.84 2.74 19.02
C ASP A 413 2.73 3.72 18.59
N VAL A 414 1.70 3.21 17.91
CA VAL A 414 0.54 4.00 17.48
C VAL A 414 -0.27 4.46 18.68
N LEU A 415 -0.46 3.60 19.69
CA LEU A 415 -1.17 3.95 20.92
C LEU A 415 -0.40 5.00 21.73
N VAL A 416 0.92 4.85 21.87
CA VAL A 416 1.80 5.86 22.47
C VAL A 416 1.67 7.21 21.75
N GLN A 417 1.69 7.21 20.42
CA GLN A 417 1.49 8.44 19.64
C GLN A 417 0.10 9.05 19.88
N TYR A 418 -0.93 8.22 19.93
CA TYR A 418 -2.31 8.66 20.14
C TYR A 418 -2.53 9.27 21.53
N LEU A 419 -2.00 8.68 22.60
CA LEU A 419 -2.11 9.27 23.94
C LEU A 419 -1.36 10.59 24.04
N ASN A 420 -0.17 10.70 23.43
CA ASN A 420 0.51 11.99 23.30
C ASN A 420 -0.33 13.01 22.50
N THR A 421 -1.09 12.56 21.51
CA THR A 421 -2.00 13.41 20.71
C THR A 421 -3.09 14.03 21.58
N LEU A 422 -3.73 13.23 22.44
CA LEU A 422 -4.73 13.70 23.39
C LEU A 422 -4.09 14.62 24.46
N ALA A 423 -2.92 14.26 24.97
CA ALA A 423 -2.19 15.04 25.97
C ALA A 423 -1.75 16.41 25.46
N VAL A 424 -1.39 16.53 24.18
CA VAL A 424 -1.09 17.80 23.49
C VAL A 424 -2.31 18.72 23.36
N SER A 425 -3.52 18.14 23.42
CA SER A 425 -4.79 18.83 23.22
C SER A 425 -5.31 19.46 24.52
N ASP A 426 -6.45 19.00 25.03
CA ASP A 426 -7.01 19.40 26.33
C ASP A 426 -6.58 18.48 27.49
N GLY A 427 -5.78 17.44 27.19
CA GLY A 427 -5.43 16.36 28.11
C GLY A 427 -6.44 15.21 28.07
N PHE A 428 -6.17 14.13 28.80
CA PHE A 428 -7.08 12.98 28.92
C PHE A 428 -7.05 12.34 30.31
N PHE A 429 -8.11 11.61 30.66
CA PHE A 429 -8.18 10.78 31.85
C PHE A 429 -7.95 9.32 31.47
N PRO A 430 -6.98 8.60 32.09
CA PRO A 430 -6.62 7.26 31.64
C PRO A 430 -7.75 6.25 31.68
N ASP A 431 -8.57 6.25 32.74
CA ASP A 431 -9.64 5.25 32.89
C ASP A 431 -10.72 5.39 31.81
N GLU A 432 -11.03 6.62 31.39
CA GLU A 432 -11.97 6.88 30.29
C GLU A 432 -11.41 6.38 28.96
N ILE A 433 -10.15 6.72 28.66
CA ILE A 433 -9.53 6.37 27.38
C ILE A 433 -9.23 4.86 27.29
N TYR A 434 -8.95 4.20 28.41
CA TYR A 434 -8.73 2.75 28.44
C TYR A 434 -9.96 1.99 27.93
N GLU A 435 -11.16 2.35 28.39
CA GLU A 435 -12.40 1.74 27.94
C GLU A 435 -12.65 2.00 26.44
N GLU A 436 -12.35 3.20 25.94
CA GLU A 436 -12.44 3.51 24.51
C GLU A 436 -11.48 2.66 23.67
N VAL A 437 -10.21 2.57 24.09
CA VAL A 437 -9.15 1.84 23.37
C VAL A 437 -9.47 0.36 23.28
N LYS A 438 -9.99 -0.24 24.36
CA LYS A 438 -10.34 -1.67 24.40
C LYS A 438 -11.46 -2.04 23.42
N THR A 439 -12.30 -1.08 22.98
CA THR A 439 -13.32 -1.32 21.95
C THR A 439 -12.78 -1.37 20.52
N THR A 440 -11.51 -1.01 20.30
CA THR A 440 -10.89 -1.11 18.98
C THR A 440 -10.45 -2.55 18.71
N PHE A 441 -10.39 -2.95 17.44
CA PHE A 441 -9.98 -4.30 17.09
C PHE A 441 -8.49 -4.52 17.40
N CYS A 442 -7.64 -3.54 17.07
CA CYS A 442 -6.20 -3.61 17.32
C CYS A 442 -5.83 -3.85 18.80
N TYR A 443 -6.61 -3.32 19.75
CA TYR A 443 -6.32 -3.38 21.18
C TYR A 443 -7.38 -4.13 22.01
N GLN A 444 -8.20 -4.96 21.38
CA GLN A 444 -9.27 -5.72 22.04
C GLN A 444 -8.77 -6.60 23.21
N ASN A 445 -7.52 -7.06 23.12
CA ASN A 445 -6.86 -7.91 24.11
C ASN A 445 -5.87 -7.14 25.02
N ILE A 446 -5.96 -5.81 25.08
CA ILE A 446 -5.10 -5.01 25.95
C ILE A 446 -5.33 -5.37 27.43
N THR A 447 -4.23 -5.57 28.17
CA THR A 447 -4.26 -5.83 29.60
C THR A 447 -4.01 -4.54 30.40
N LYS A 448 -4.38 -4.55 31.69
CA LYS A 448 -4.06 -3.44 32.60
C LYS A 448 -2.54 -3.22 32.75
N GLU A 449 -1.76 -4.30 32.67
CA GLU A 449 -0.29 -4.23 32.70
C GLU A 449 0.25 -3.48 31.49
N ASN A 450 -0.22 -3.82 30.28
CA ASN A 450 0.16 -3.12 29.06
C ASN A 450 -0.24 -1.64 29.13
N TRP A 451 -1.45 -1.35 29.62
CA TRP A 451 -1.92 0.02 29.79
C TRP A 451 -1.05 0.83 30.76
N ASN A 452 -0.76 0.29 31.94
CA ASN A 452 0.10 0.92 32.93
C ASN A 452 1.53 1.12 32.40
N TRP A 453 2.05 0.16 31.65
CA TRP A 453 3.35 0.31 30.98
C TRP A 453 3.35 1.52 30.06
N ILE A 454 2.31 1.70 29.23
CA ILE A 454 2.21 2.84 28.29
C ILE A 454 2.10 4.17 29.03
N LEU A 455 1.27 4.25 30.09
CA LEU A 455 1.14 5.46 30.91
C LEU A 455 2.47 5.83 31.58
N ASN A 456 3.18 4.84 32.14
CA ASN A 456 4.51 5.03 32.68
C ASN A 456 5.50 5.47 31.60
N PHE A 457 5.42 4.88 30.41
CA PHE A 457 6.28 5.19 29.29
C PHE A 457 6.19 6.65 28.83
N ILE A 458 4.97 7.21 28.74
CA ILE A 458 4.78 8.60 28.30
C ILE A 458 5.07 9.64 29.40
N THR A 459 4.99 9.26 30.67
CA THR A 459 5.23 10.15 31.82
C THR A 459 6.68 10.14 32.29
N ASN A 460 7.28 8.95 32.40
CA ASN A 460 8.62 8.75 32.95
C ASN A 460 9.65 8.35 31.89
N GLY A 461 9.26 8.14 30.63
CA GLY A 461 10.07 7.40 29.67
C GLY A 461 10.05 5.90 29.98
N SER A 462 11.00 5.15 29.43
CA SER A 462 11.22 3.75 29.85
C SER A 462 12.06 3.67 31.13
N GLN A 463 12.20 2.49 31.75
CA GLN A 463 13.03 2.33 32.96
C GLN A 463 14.48 2.79 32.73
N SER A 464 15.05 2.46 31.56
CA SER A 464 16.41 2.85 31.16
C SER A 464 16.52 4.32 30.72
N LEU A 465 15.38 5.00 30.51
CA LEU A 465 15.33 6.37 29.99
C LEU A 465 14.87 7.41 31.03
N GLN A 466 14.56 7.01 32.28
CA GLN A 466 14.07 7.91 33.33
C GLN A 466 15.03 9.04 33.70
N ALA A 467 16.33 8.87 33.43
CA ALA A 467 17.33 9.91 33.66
C ALA A 467 17.29 11.06 32.65
N TYR A 468 16.56 10.91 31.53
CA TYR A 468 16.54 11.86 30.43
C TYR A 468 15.17 12.53 30.32
N ASP A 469 15.13 13.83 30.60
CA ASP A 469 13.87 14.59 30.63
C ASP A 469 13.20 14.69 29.25
N GLU A 470 13.92 14.48 28.15
CA GLU A 470 13.35 14.51 26.80
C GLU A 470 12.34 13.39 26.52
N PHE A 471 12.40 12.28 27.26
CA PHE A 471 11.44 11.17 27.14
C PHE A 471 10.27 11.29 28.12
N LYS A 472 10.33 12.20 29.09
CA LYS A 472 9.25 12.52 30.02
C LYS A 472 8.32 13.56 29.38
N LYS A 473 7.39 13.10 28.57
CA LYS A 473 6.57 13.99 27.74
C LYS A 473 5.36 14.53 28.47
N VAL A 474 4.69 13.66 29.23
CA VAL A 474 3.37 13.90 29.81
C VAL A 474 3.47 14.14 31.31
N GLU A 475 2.82 15.20 31.78
CA GLU A 475 2.66 15.53 33.19
C GLU A 475 1.26 15.11 33.66
N ILE A 476 1.14 14.78 34.96
CA ILE A 476 -0.13 14.48 35.61
C ILE A 476 -0.56 15.73 36.39
N GLU A 477 -1.69 16.30 36.02
CA GLU A 477 -2.29 17.46 36.67
C GLU A 477 -2.95 17.07 38.01
N GLU A 478 -3.26 18.05 38.86
CA GLU A 478 -3.89 17.82 40.18
C GLU A 478 -5.24 17.09 40.10
N ASP A 479 -5.97 17.25 38.98
CA ASP A 479 -7.24 16.57 38.73
C ASP A 479 -7.07 15.12 38.20
N GLY A 480 -5.83 14.63 38.09
CA GLY A 480 -5.50 13.31 37.54
C GLY A 480 -5.41 13.26 36.02
N ARG A 481 -5.51 14.41 35.34
CA ARG A 481 -5.43 14.49 33.88
C ARG A 481 -4.00 14.41 33.37
N TYR A 482 -3.82 13.64 32.31
CA TYR A 482 -2.55 13.50 31.61
C TYR A 482 -2.44 14.57 30.51
N LYS A 483 -1.39 15.39 30.56
CA LYS A 483 -1.24 16.55 29.70
C LYS A 483 0.21 16.90 29.35
N ILE A 484 0.42 17.42 28.14
CA ILE A 484 1.70 17.97 27.71
C ILE A 484 1.65 19.49 27.82
N ASN A 485 2.28 20.04 28.86
CA ASN A 485 2.32 21.48 29.10
C ASN A 485 3.43 22.19 28.32
N SER A 486 4.53 21.47 28.03
CA SER A 486 5.63 22.00 27.23
C SER A 486 5.20 22.31 25.79
N ARG A 487 5.23 23.60 25.43
CA ARG A 487 4.96 24.06 24.05
C ARG A 487 5.92 23.46 23.04
N PHE A 488 7.16 23.22 23.44
CA PHE A 488 8.18 22.62 22.60
C PHE A 488 7.84 21.16 22.27
N ILE A 489 7.54 20.34 23.29
CA ILE A 489 7.15 18.93 23.11
C ILE A 489 5.85 18.86 22.29
N ALA A 490 4.87 19.70 22.60
CA ALA A 490 3.61 19.76 21.85
C ALA A 490 3.79 20.17 20.38
N MET A 491 4.74 21.04 20.06
CA MET A 491 5.09 21.40 18.68
C MET A 491 5.77 20.22 17.97
N HIS A 492 6.74 19.58 18.62
CA HIS A 492 7.46 18.42 18.09
C HIS A 492 6.50 17.27 17.75
N HIS A 493 5.61 16.92 18.68
CA HIS A 493 4.60 15.87 18.47
C HIS A 493 3.73 16.13 17.24
N ARG A 494 3.18 17.36 17.12
CA ARG A 494 2.34 17.74 15.96
C ARG A 494 3.08 17.68 14.63
N MET A 495 4.41 17.83 14.60
CA MET A 495 5.21 17.74 13.38
C MET A 495 5.49 16.31 12.95
N GLN A 496 5.49 15.36 13.89
CA GLN A 496 5.81 13.96 13.63
C GLN A 496 4.57 13.06 13.51
N MET A 497 3.39 13.60 13.75
CA MET A 497 2.17 12.84 13.77
C MET A 497 1.87 12.17 12.42
N GLY A 498 1.58 10.88 12.48
CA GLY A 498 1.40 9.98 11.35
C GLY A 498 2.14 8.65 11.58
N THR A 499 1.83 7.68 10.73
CA THR A 499 2.41 6.31 10.81
C THR A 499 3.22 5.92 9.59
N ILE A 500 3.31 6.80 8.59
CA ILE A 500 4.11 6.57 7.39
C ILE A 500 5.55 7.00 7.68
N VAL A 501 6.44 6.04 7.90
CA VAL A 501 7.87 6.26 8.00
C VAL A 501 8.50 5.91 6.65
N GLY A 502 8.88 6.92 5.88
CA GLY A 502 9.56 6.74 4.59
C GLY A 502 11.08 6.83 4.72
N ASP A 503 11.79 6.30 3.73
CA ASP A 503 13.23 6.56 3.58
C ASP A 503 13.48 8.06 3.35
N ALA A 504 14.61 8.57 3.81
CA ALA A 504 14.87 9.99 3.61
C ALA A 504 15.10 10.30 2.14
N VAL A 505 14.51 11.40 1.73
CA VAL A 505 14.58 11.92 0.38
C VAL A 505 15.24 13.29 0.35
N LEU A 506 15.88 13.60 -0.77
CA LEU A 506 16.51 14.87 -1.07
C LEU A 506 15.72 15.57 -2.19
N ASN A 507 15.61 16.89 -2.08
CA ASN A 507 14.92 17.71 -3.07
C ASN A 507 15.83 17.95 -4.29
N VAL A 508 15.37 17.62 -5.50
CA VAL A 508 16.09 17.89 -6.74
C VAL A 508 15.66 19.25 -7.31
N LYS A 509 16.63 20.14 -7.54
CA LYS A 509 16.39 21.51 -8.04
C LYS A 509 17.42 21.91 -9.10
N PHE A 510 17.00 22.71 -10.08
CA PHE A 510 17.97 23.35 -10.97
C PHE A 510 18.79 24.42 -10.23
N LEU A 511 20.03 24.66 -10.69
CA LEU A 511 20.86 25.77 -10.21
C LEU A 511 20.20 27.14 -10.39
N SER A 512 19.46 27.31 -11.48
CA SER A 512 18.67 28.51 -11.78
C SER A 512 17.46 28.70 -10.86
N GLY A 513 17.18 27.75 -9.97
CA GLY A 513 15.90 27.63 -9.28
C GLY A 513 14.90 26.79 -10.05
N GLY A 514 13.83 26.37 -9.38
CA GLY A 514 12.83 25.44 -9.89
C GLY A 514 12.96 24.03 -9.29
N PHE A 515 11.88 23.55 -8.70
CA PHE A 515 11.79 22.23 -8.07
C PHE A 515 11.36 21.19 -9.08
N ILE A 516 12.07 20.06 -9.12
CA ILE A 516 11.80 18.96 -10.08
C ILE A 516 11.06 17.82 -9.38
N GLY A 517 11.48 17.47 -8.17
CA GLY A 517 10.96 16.30 -7.44
C GLY A 517 11.91 15.86 -6.33
N THR A 518 11.76 14.62 -5.89
CA THR A 518 12.58 14.04 -4.81
C THR A 518 13.19 12.69 -5.16
N ILE A 519 14.45 12.47 -4.74
CA ILE A 519 15.18 11.19 -4.88
C ILE A 519 15.67 10.72 -3.52
N GLU A 520 15.89 9.41 -3.34
CA GLU A 520 16.36 8.85 -2.06
C GLU A 520 17.80 9.29 -1.73
N GLU A 521 18.07 9.53 -0.44
CA GLU A 521 19.40 9.91 0.05
C GLU A 521 20.45 8.83 -0.28
N TRP A 522 20.08 7.56 -0.20
CA TRP A 522 20.95 6.44 -0.56
C TRP A 522 21.44 6.53 -2.01
N PHE A 523 20.56 6.88 -2.97
CA PHE A 523 20.96 6.98 -4.37
C PHE A 523 21.87 8.20 -4.57
N ALA A 524 21.48 9.34 -4.01
CA ALA A 524 22.26 10.57 -4.14
C ALA A 524 23.65 10.46 -3.51
N SER A 525 23.81 9.70 -2.43
CA SER A 525 25.12 9.50 -1.77
C SER A 525 26.12 8.74 -2.63
N LYS A 526 25.66 8.02 -3.67
CA LYS A 526 26.51 7.34 -4.66
C LYS A 526 26.93 8.22 -5.83
N LEU A 527 26.41 9.44 -5.91
CA LEU A 527 26.72 10.38 -6.99
C LEU A 527 27.89 11.29 -6.61
N GLN A 528 28.77 11.53 -7.57
CA GLN A 528 29.82 12.53 -7.48
C GLN A 528 29.48 13.75 -8.36
N ARG A 529 30.08 14.90 -8.05
CA ARG A 529 29.92 16.11 -8.86
C ARG A 529 30.33 15.82 -10.32
N GLY A 530 29.45 16.13 -11.27
CA GLY A 530 29.62 15.84 -12.69
C GLY A 530 28.94 14.54 -13.16
N ASP A 531 28.48 13.68 -12.24
CA ASP A 531 27.71 12.49 -12.58
C ASP A 531 26.38 12.87 -13.24
N VAL A 532 25.99 12.12 -14.27
CA VAL A 532 24.74 12.31 -15.00
C VAL A 532 23.75 11.22 -14.61
N PHE A 533 22.50 11.62 -14.35
CA PHE A 533 21.42 10.71 -14.05
C PHE A 533 20.10 11.12 -14.71
N THR A 534 19.22 10.15 -14.94
CA THR A 534 17.88 10.38 -15.52
C THR A 534 16.84 10.45 -14.42
N PHE A 535 16.08 11.55 -14.38
CA PHE A 535 15.00 11.77 -13.43
C PHE A 535 13.94 12.72 -14.00
N ALA A 536 12.66 12.44 -13.74
CA ALA A 536 11.51 13.16 -14.27
C ALA A 536 11.58 13.33 -15.80
N GLY A 537 12.00 12.27 -16.49
CA GLY A 537 12.16 12.24 -17.95
C GLY A 537 13.29 13.11 -18.49
N ARG A 538 14.20 13.60 -17.64
CA ARG A 538 15.30 14.52 -18.01
C ARG A 538 16.65 13.92 -17.64
N ARG A 539 17.67 14.17 -18.48
CA ARG A 539 19.08 13.92 -18.12
C ARG A 539 19.65 15.11 -17.37
N LEU A 540 20.05 14.87 -16.12
CA LEU A 540 20.48 15.87 -15.16
C LEU A 540 21.93 15.59 -14.75
N GLU A 541 22.77 16.62 -14.71
CA GLU A 541 24.13 16.54 -14.21
C GLU A 541 24.19 17.10 -12.79
N LEU A 542 24.78 16.34 -11.86
CA LEU A 542 24.96 16.75 -10.48
C LEU A 542 25.99 17.88 -10.38
N PHE A 543 25.56 19.05 -9.90
CA PHE A 543 26.47 20.14 -9.58
C PHE A 543 26.95 20.07 -8.14
N GLN A 544 26.03 19.94 -7.17
CA GLN A 544 26.35 19.88 -5.75
C GLN A 544 25.18 19.33 -4.94
N ILE A 545 25.49 18.63 -3.84
CA ILE A 545 24.52 18.31 -2.79
C ILE A 545 24.75 19.27 -1.61
N LYS A 546 23.73 20.04 -1.22
CA LYS A 546 23.80 20.98 -0.09
C LYS A 546 22.44 21.12 0.57
N ASN A 547 22.39 21.17 1.92
CA ASN A 547 21.17 21.40 2.69
C ASN A 547 19.99 20.49 2.29
N MET A 548 20.25 19.19 2.14
CA MET A 548 19.25 18.20 1.70
C MET A 548 18.65 18.49 0.31
N GLN A 549 19.39 19.22 -0.54
CA GLN A 549 19.04 19.51 -1.92
C GLN A 549 20.13 18.99 -2.85
N VAL A 550 19.69 18.39 -3.95
CA VAL A 550 20.52 17.96 -5.09
C VAL A 550 20.37 19.04 -6.17
N LEU A 551 21.39 19.88 -6.29
CA LEU A 551 21.44 20.95 -7.28
C LEU A 551 21.98 20.41 -8.60
N VAL A 552 21.21 20.60 -9.66
CA VAL A 552 21.51 20.02 -10.98
C VAL A 552 21.51 21.06 -12.10
N ARG A 553 22.13 20.69 -13.22
CA ARG A 553 21.99 21.36 -14.53
C ARG A 553 21.53 20.36 -15.58
N LYS A 554 21.07 20.86 -16.74
CA LYS A 554 20.83 19.98 -17.90
C LYS A 554 22.15 19.36 -18.33
N ALA A 555 22.15 18.04 -18.53
CA ALA A 555 23.33 17.32 -18.97
C ALA A 555 23.49 17.38 -20.50
N ASP A 556 24.71 17.14 -20.98
CA ASP A 556 24.96 16.85 -22.39
C ASP A 556 24.24 15.54 -22.78
N PRO A 557 23.40 15.52 -23.84
CA PRO A 557 22.72 14.32 -24.31
C PRO A 557 23.64 13.13 -24.58
N LYS A 558 24.92 13.35 -24.91
CA LYS A 558 25.89 12.29 -25.23
C LYS A 558 26.46 11.56 -24.02
N LYS A 559 26.33 12.12 -22.80
CA LYS A 559 26.83 11.47 -21.59
C LYS A 559 25.94 10.30 -21.16
N THR A 560 26.56 9.22 -20.72
CA THR A 560 25.88 8.07 -20.12
C THR A 560 25.23 8.48 -18.81
N ALA A 561 23.93 8.21 -18.68
CA ALA A 561 23.13 8.59 -17.52
C ALA A 561 22.79 7.36 -16.69
N ARG A 562 22.96 7.44 -15.37
CA ARG A 562 22.42 6.44 -14.44
C ARG A 562 20.93 6.67 -14.25
N VAL A 563 20.12 5.61 -14.21
CA VAL A 563 18.71 5.75 -13.82
C VAL A 563 18.64 5.83 -12.30
N VAL A 564 17.80 6.72 -11.77
CA VAL A 564 17.52 6.76 -10.33
C VAL A 564 16.98 5.40 -9.89
N SER A 565 17.61 4.81 -8.89
CA SER A 565 17.12 3.60 -8.24
C SER A 565 16.56 3.96 -6.87
N TRP A 566 15.44 3.32 -6.54
CA TRP A 566 14.79 3.43 -5.25
C TRP A 566 14.94 2.08 -4.55
N MET A 567 15.34 2.08 -3.29
CA MET A 567 15.43 0.88 -2.47
C MET A 567 14.06 0.35 -2.05
N GLY A 568 13.00 1.15 -2.25
CA GLY A 568 11.62 0.89 -1.79
C GLY A 568 11.19 -0.57 -1.79
N GLY A 569 10.42 -0.93 -0.75
CA GLY A 569 10.01 -2.30 -0.45
C GLY A 569 9.56 -3.07 -1.69
N ARG A 570 10.22 -4.21 -1.94
CA ARG A 570 9.81 -5.11 -3.02
C ARG A 570 8.50 -5.75 -2.63
N MET A 571 7.61 -5.90 -3.59
CA MET A 571 6.33 -6.57 -3.35
C MET A 571 6.47 -8.07 -3.51
N THR A 572 5.71 -8.81 -2.72
CA THR A 572 5.56 -10.27 -2.76
C THR A 572 4.17 -10.64 -3.28
N LEU A 573 4.00 -11.87 -3.76
CA LEU A 573 2.68 -12.44 -4.05
C LEU A 573 1.84 -12.55 -2.77
N SER A 574 0.55 -12.21 -2.90
CA SER A 574 -0.46 -12.53 -1.90
C SER A 574 -0.72 -14.04 -1.81
N ALA A 575 -1.31 -14.50 -0.70
CA ALA A 575 -1.66 -15.91 -0.51
C ALA A 575 -2.57 -16.44 -1.63
N GLN A 576 -3.63 -15.69 -1.94
CA GLN A 576 -4.59 -16.05 -2.98
C GLN A 576 -3.94 -16.05 -4.37
N MET A 577 -3.04 -15.10 -4.66
CA MET A 577 -2.32 -15.10 -5.94
C MET A 577 -1.36 -16.28 -6.06
N SER A 578 -0.66 -16.65 -4.96
CA SER A 578 0.21 -17.83 -4.90
C SER A 578 -0.57 -19.13 -5.14
N GLU A 579 -1.75 -19.27 -4.53
CA GLU A 579 -2.64 -20.42 -4.74
C GLU A 579 -3.10 -20.51 -6.21
N LEU A 580 -3.63 -19.43 -6.78
CA LEU A 580 -4.07 -19.39 -8.17
C LEU A 580 -2.93 -19.65 -9.16
N LEU A 581 -1.73 -19.14 -8.86
CA LEU A 581 -0.54 -19.41 -9.67
C LEU A 581 -0.18 -20.89 -9.67
N ARG A 582 -0.24 -21.56 -8.52
CA ARG A 582 -0.03 -23.00 -8.41
C ARG A 582 -1.06 -23.78 -9.22
N GLU A 583 -2.34 -23.47 -9.06
CA GLU A 583 -3.41 -24.11 -9.84
C GLU A 583 -3.16 -24.03 -11.36
N GLU A 584 -2.77 -22.85 -11.85
CA GLU A 584 -2.50 -22.64 -13.28
C GLU A 584 -1.20 -23.30 -13.74
N LEU A 585 -0.18 -23.36 -12.88
CA LEU A 585 1.03 -24.12 -13.17
C LEU A 585 0.70 -25.61 -13.35
N TYR A 586 -0.12 -26.18 -12.46
CA TYR A 586 -0.51 -27.60 -12.52
C TYR A 586 -1.35 -27.91 -13.76
N ALA A 587 -2.16 -26.95 -14.22
CA ALA A 587 -2.92 -27.08 -15.46
C ALA A 587 -2.02 -27.32 -16.69
N ALA A 588 -0.73 -26.97 -16.63
CA ALA A 588 0.25 -27.26 -17.69
C ALA A 588 0.51 -28.77 -17.91
N ASN A 589 0.09 -29.64 -16.98
CA ASN A 589 0.11 -31.10 -17.13
C ASN A 589 -1.21 -31.67 -17.68
N THR A 590 -2.17 -30.81 -18.01
CA THR A 590 -3.49 -31.21 -18.55
C THR A 590 -3.64 -30.76 -20.00
N ASP A 591 -4.66 -31.27 -20.70
CA ASP A 591 -4.99 -30.85 -22.07
C ASP A 591 -5.67 -29.47 -22.13
N ASN A 592 -6.14 -28.94 -20.99
CA ASN A 592 -6.89 -27.68 -20.94
C ASN A 592 -5.97 -26.47 -20.76
N LEU A 593 -5.18 -26.16 -21.79
CA LEU A 593 -4.23 -25.05 -21.76
C LEU A 593 -4.86 -23.73 -22.20
N THR A 594 -4.70 -22.69 -21.37
CA THR A 594 -4.98 -21.30 -21.74
C THR A 594 -4.02 -20.82 -22.84
N PRO A 595 -4.34 -19.73 -23.58
CA PRO A 595 -3.42 -19.16 -24.57
C PRO A 595 -2.02 -18.86 -24.01
N GLU A 596 -1.96 -18.40 -22.77
CA GLU A 596 -0.72 -18.15 -22.03
C GLU A 596 0.08 -19.44 -21.79
N LEU A 597 -0.56 -20.49 -21.30
CA LEU A 597 0.08 -21.78 -21.06
C LEU A 597 0.50 -22.47 -22.37
N LYS A 598 -0.28 -22.31 -23.45
CA LYS A 598 0.10 -22.76 -24.79
C LYS A 598 1.35 -22.07 -25.29
N ALA A 599 1.47 -20.74 -25.09
CA ALA A 599 2.69 -20.02 -25.40
C ALA A 599 3.88 -20.56 -24.59
N LEU A 600 3.67 -20.95 -23.33
CA LEU A 600 4.72 -21.53 -22.48
C LEU A 600 5.08 -22.99 -22.80
N LYS A 601 4.38 -23.67 -23.71
CA LYS A 601 4.63 -25.08 -24.04
C LYS A 601 6.11 -25.40 -24.32
N PRO A 602 6.87 -24.62 -25.11
CA PRO A 602 8.30 -24.91 -25.35
C PRO A 602 9.15 -24.89 -24.08
N ILE A 603 8.78 -24.05 -23.10
CA ILE A 603 9.45 -23.96 -21.80
C ILE A 603 9.14 -25.18 -20.96
N PHE A 604 7.87 -25.60 -20.89
CA PHE A 604 7.47 -26.82 -20.19
C PHE A 604 8.10 -28.08 -20.82
N ASP A 605 8.13 -28.16 -22.15
CA ASP A 605 8.79 -29.25 -22.87
C ASP A 605 10.30 -29.29 -22.56
N ARG A 606 10.95 -28.13 -22.44
CA ARG A 606 12.37 -28.06 -22.03
C ARG A 606 12.57 -28.44 -20.57
N GLN A 607 11.69 -27.99 -19.67
CA GLN A 607 11.69 -28.34 -18.25
C GLN A 607 11.62 -29.86 -18.07
N ARG A 608 10.73 -30.52 -18.81
CA ARG A 608 10.52 -31.98 -18.78
C ARG A 608 11.68 -32.82 -19.33
N LYS A 609 12.68 -32.20 -19.98
CA LYS A 609 13.88 -32.93 -20.43
C LYS A 609 14.85 -33.26 -19.29
N GLU A 610 14.89 -32.44 -18.24
CA GLU A 610 15.81 -32.60 -17.10
C GLU A 610 15.06 -32.84 -15.78
N SER A 611 13.80 -32.40 -15.68
CA SER A 611 13.01 -32.37 -14.45
C SER A 611 11.51 -32.56 -14.77
N ILE A 612 10.60 -32.04 -13.94
CA ILE A 612 9.14 -32.08 -14.13
C ILE A 612 8.52 -30.68 -14.05
N VAL A 613 7.27 -30.59 -14.51
CA VAL A 613 6.34 -29.55 -14.07
C VAL A 613 5.50 -30.21 -12.97
N PRO A 614 5.51 -29.72 -11.72
CA PRO A 614 4.87 -30.41 -10.60
C PRO A 614 3.34 -30.47 -10.76
N ASN A 615 2.72 -31.51 -10.21
CA ASN A 615 1.28 -31.60 -9.96
C ASN A 615 0.91 -30.99 -8.59
N ASN A 616 -0.39 -30.97 -8.28
CA ASN A 616 -0.90 -30.37 -7.05
C ASN A 616 -0.46 -31.10 -5.76
N ASP A 617 -0.18 -32.39 -5.88
CA ASP A 617 0.30 -33.26 -4.82
C ASP A 617 1.84 -33.38 -4.79
N GLU A 618 2.57 -32.64 -5.64
CA GLU A 618 4.03 -32.74 -5.75
C GLU A 618 4.75 -31.46 -5.27
N PHE A 619 5.80 -31.64 -4.46
CA PHE A 619 6.75 -30.57 -4.13
C PHE A 619 8.08 -30.81 -4.86
N LEU A 620 8.40 -29.96 -5.84
CA LEU A 620 9.59 -30.10 -6.67
C LEU A 620 10.83 -29.52 -5.98
N ILE A 621 11.90 -30.32 -5.95
CA ILE A 621 13.26 -29.89 -5.58
C ILE A 621 14.23 -30.29 -6.69
N GLU A 622 15.05 -29.35 -7.15
CA GLU A 622 16.09 -29.60 -8.16
C GLU A 622 17.48 -29.38 -7.59
N THR A 623 18.39 -30.31 -7.87
CA THR A 623 19.82 -30.14 -7.54
C THR A 623 20.68 -30.24 -8.79
N PHE A 624 21.73 -29.41 -8.88
CA PHE A 624 22.73 -29.49 -9.95
C PHE A 624 24.01 -28.76 -9.56
N LYS A 625 25.10 -29.04 -10.29
CA LYS A 625 26.40 -28.39 -10.08
C LYS A 625 26.72 -27.43 -11.22
N THR A 626 27.23 -26.25 -10.87
CA THR A 626 27.82 -25.31 -11.84
C THR A 626 29.25 -24.94 -11.44
N ARG A 627 29.85 -23.98 -12.14
CA ARG A 627 31.15 -23.40 -11.75
C ARG A 627 31.08 -22.60 -10.44
N GLU A 628 29.88 -22.16 -10.05
CA GLU A 628 29.68 -21.37 -8.83
C GLU A 628 29.51 -22.25 -7.58
N GLY A 629 29.23 -23.55 -7.74
CA GLY A 629 29.04 -24.49 -6.64
C GLY A 629 27.91 -25.49 -6.89
N PHE A 630 27.34 -26.01 -5.81
CA PHE A 630 26.22 -26.93 -5.78
C PHE A 630 24.94 -26.18 -5.43
N HIS A 631 23.92 -26.36 -6.27
CA HIS A 631 22.65 -25.68 -6.15
C HIS A 631 21.60 -26.67 -5.68
N ALA A 632 20.81 -26.28 -4.67
CA ALA A 632 19.51 -26.88 -4.38
C ALA A 632 18.43 -25.81 -4.52
N ILE A 633 17.40 -26.09 -5.33
CA ILE A 633 16.35 -25.14 -5.65
C ILE A 633 15.00 -25.76 -5.31
N PHE A 634 14.20 -24.99 -4.59
CA PHE A 634 12.93 -25.41 -4.00
C PHE A 634 11.82 -24.56 -4.62
N TYR A 635 10.73 -25.19 -5.05
CA TYR A 635 9.63 -24.52 -5.78
C TYR A 635 8.28 -24.57 -5.05
N PRO A 636 8.13 -23.87 -3.90
CA PRO A 636 6.87 -23.85 -3.17
C PRO A 636 5.83 -22.87 -3.74
N PHE A 637 6.24 -21.84 -4.51
CA PHE A 637 5.35 -20.84 -5.12
C PHE A 637 4.46 -20.08 -4.11
N GLU A 638 5.05 -19.59 -3.02
CA GLU A 638 4.37 -18.85 -1.95
C GLU A 638 4.64 -17.34 -1.96
N GLY A 639 5.56 -16.86 -2.79
CA GLY A 639 5.96 -15.46 -2.80
C GLY A 639 7.28 -15.21 -2.08
N ARG A 640 7.92 -14.10 -2.42
CA ARG A 640 9.27 -13.73 -1.98
C ARG A 640 9.51 -13.80 -0.48
N TYR A 641 8.62 -13.24 0.35
CA TYR A 641 8.83 -13.14 1.79
C TYR A 641 8.79 -14.50 2.49
N VAL A 642 7.81 -15.33 2.14
CA VAL A 642 7.75 -16.71 2.62
C VAL A 642 9.01 -17.49 2.19
N HIS A 643 9.48 -17.28 0.96
CA HIS A 643 10.69 -17.95 0.47
C HIS A 643 11.98 -17.47 1.13
N GLU A 644 12.07 -16.21 1.52
CA GLU A 644 13.18 -15.69 2.34
C GLU A 644 13.20 -16.42 3.69
N ALA A 645 12.05 -16.51 4.35
CA ALA A 645 11.89 -17.23 5.62
C ALA A 645 12.21 -18.73 5.48
N MET A 646 11.68 -19.40 4.45
CA MET A 646 11.96 -20.81 4.16
C MET A 646 13.44 -21.06 3.87
N ALA A 647 14.07 -20.22 3.03
CA ALA A 647 15.47 -20.39 2.67
C ALA A 647 16.36 -20.31 3.91
N SER A 648 16.14 -19.32 4.77
CA SER A 648 16.87 -19.18 6.02
C SER A 648 16.61 -20.35 6.96
N LEU A 649 15.35 -20.70 7.20
CA LEU A 649 14.96 -21.81 8.08
C LEU A 649 15.61 -23.14 7.65
N ILE A 650 15.45 -23.52 6.38
CA ILE A 650 15.98 -24.78 5.86
C ILE A 650 17.51 -24.76 5.83
N SER A 651 18.14 -23.63 5.47
CA SER A 651 19.61 -23.52 5.51
C SER A 651 20.18 -23.71 6.92
N TYR A 652 19.51 -23.14 7.93
CA TYR A 652 19.89 -23.32 9.34
C TYR A 652 19.73 -24.78 9.76
N ARG A 653 18.59 -25.40 9.46
CA ARG A 653 18.35 -26.82 9.80
C ARG A 653 19.36 -27.75 9.15
N ILE A 654 19.73 -27.53 7.89
CA ILE A 654 20.78 -28.31 7.22
C ILE A 654 22.14 -28.10 7.90
N SER A 655 22.44 -26.88 8.33
CA SER A 655 23.70 -26.58 9.04
C SER A 655 23.85 -27.29 10.39
N LEU A 656 22.75 -27.77 10.98
CA LEU A 656 22.77 -28.59 12.19
C LEU A 656 23.18 -30.04 11.90
N LEU A 657 22.99 -30.53 10.67
CA LEU A 657 23.40 -31.88 10.27
C LEU A 657 24.88 -31.94 9.88
N SER A 658 25.40 -30.89 9.23
CA SER A 658 26.81 -30.81 8.83
C SER A 658 27.27 -29.35 8.68
N PRO A 659 28.58 -29.05 8.90
CA PRO A 659 29.12 -27.72 8.64
C PRO A 659 29.06 -27.36 7.15
N ILE A 660 28.23 -26.38 6.80
CA ILE A 660 28.02 -25.95 5.42
C ILE A 660 27.69 -24.45 5.38
N THR A 661 28.07 -23.77 4.29
CA THR A 661 27.78 -22.35 4.10
C THR A 661 26.90 -22.15 2.87
N PHE A 662 25.87 -21.31 3.00
CA PHE A 662 24.93 -21.04 1.92
C PHE A 662 24.99 -19.59 1.45
N SER A 663 24.92 -19.41 0.13
CA SER A 663 24.44 -18.19 -0.49
C SER A 663 22.98 -18.37 -0.88
N LEU A 664 22.09 -17.56 -0.30
CA LEU A 664 20.65 -17.66 -0.51
C LEU A 664 20.20 -16.76 -1.67
N ALA A 665 19.25 -17.24 -2.47
CA ALA A 665 18.51 -16.40 -3.41
C ALA A 665 17.03 -16.80 -3.42
N TYR A 666 16.12 -15.84 -3.57
CA TYR A 666 14.68 -16.10 -3.52
C TYR A 666 13.89 -15.07 -4.32
N ASN A 667 12.79 -15.54 -4.92
CA ASN A 667 11.85 -14.72 -5.67
C ASN A 667 10.41 -15.20 -5.40
N ASP A 668 9.43 -14.82 -6.22
CA ASP A 668 8.03 -15.20 -6.00
C ASP A 668 7.70 -16.68 -6.25
N TYR A 669 8.58 -17.43 -6.91
CA TYR A 669 8.33 -18.82 -7.33
C TYR A 669 9.08 -19.85 -6.47
N GLY A 670 10.26 -19.49 -5.97
CA GLY A 670 11.03 -20.36 -5.09
C GLY A 670 12.30 -19.74 -4.55
N PHE A 671 13.15 -20.58 -3.97
CA PHE A 671 14.43 -20.21 -3.39
C PHE A 671 15.56 -21.19 -3.73
N GLU A 672 16.79 -20.69 -3.67
CA GLU A 672 18.04 -21.39 -3.93
C GLU A 672 18.90 -21.40 -2.66
N LEU A 673 19.45 -22.57 -2.36
CA LEU A 673 20.58 -22.76 -1.47
C LEU A 673 21.81 -23.10 -2.33
N LEU A 674 22.72 -22.14 -2.52
CA LEU A 674 24.01 -22.38 -3.17
C LEU A 674 25.08 -22.66 -2.11
N SER A 675 25.80 -23.75 -2.26
CA SER A 675 26.93 -24.13 -1.41
C SER A 675 28.19 -24.44 -2.25
N ASP A 676 29.36 -24.34 -1.65
CA ASP A 676 30.61 -24.85 -2.22
C ASP A 676 30.72 -26.38 -2.14
N GLN A 677 29.89 -27.01 -1.31
CA GLN A 677 29.80 -28.45 -1.07
C GLN A 677 28.43 -29.01 -1.49
N GLU A 678 28.40 -30.29 -1.84
CA GLU A 678 27.14 -30.98 -2.19
C GLU A 678 26.22 -31.08 -0.97
N ILE A 679 24.93 -30.80 -1.17
CA ILE A 679 23.93 -30.89 -0.12
C ILE A 679 23.38 -32.32 -0.12
N ASP A 680 23.54 -33.03 1.00
CA ASP A 680 22.95 -34.35 1.18
C ASP A 680 21.43 -34.26 1.37
N MET A 681 20.71 -34.22 0.25
CA MET A 681 19.25 -34.14 0.25
C MET A 681 18.58 -35.36 0.88
N GLN A 682 19.22 -36.53 0.86
CA GLN A 682 18.65 -37.71 1.51
C GLN A 682 18.59 -37.47 3.03
N SER A 683 19.68 -36.96 3.61
CA SER A 683 19.69 -36.55 5.02
C SER A 683 18.65 -35.47 5.34
N VAL A 684 18.37 -34.54 4.41
CA VAL A 684 17.29 -33.54 4.57
C VAL A 684 15.92 -34.20 4.73
N PHE A 685 15.63 -35.24 3.93
CA PHE A 685 14.36 -35.96 3.98
C PHE A 685 14.28 -36.87 5.20
N ASP A 686 15.33 -37.65 5.47
CA ASP A 686 15.38 -38.61 6.57
C ASP A 686 15.23 -37.94 7.95
N ASN A 687 15.68 -36.68 8.08
CA ASN A 687 15.54 -35.88 9.30
C ASN A 687 14.30 -34.97 9.30
N ASN A 688 13.41 -35.09 8.31
CA ASN A 688 12.16 -34.33 8.20
C ASN A 688 12.35 -32.81 8.37
N LEU A 689 13.33 -32.21 7.68
CA LEU A 689 13.68 -30.80 7.89
C LEU A 689 12.58 -29.80 7.46
N PHE A 690 11.51 -30.28 6.82
CA PHE A 690 10.30 -29.50 6.48
C PHE A 690 9.21 -29.55 7.57
N SER A 691 9.48 -30.18 8.72
CA SER A 691 8.56 -30.21 9.88
C SER A 691 8.16 -28.80 10.32
N THR A 692 6.89 -28.64 10.71
CA THR A 692 6.37 -27.39 11.29
C THR A 692 6.71 -27.23 12.78
N GLU A 693 7.28 -28.26 13.39
CA GLU A 693 7.77 -28.19 14.76
C GLU A 693 8.93 -27.19 14.86
N TYR A 694 8.95 -26.41 15.94
CA TYR A 694 10.01 -25.44 16.27
C TYR A 694 10.29 -24.35 15.22
N VAL A 695 9.39 -24.11 14.24
CA VAL A 695 9.59 -23.12 13.17
C VAL A 695 9.98 -21.74 13.72
N HIS A 696 9.24 -21.23 14.71
CA HIS A 696 9.50 -19.92 15.31
C HIS A 696 10.92 -19.82 15.91
N HIS A 697 11.28 -20.81 16.71
CA HIS A 697 12.58 -20.88 17.38
C HIS A 697 13.73 -21.02 16.37
N ASP A 698 13.57 -21.85 15.35
CA ASP A 698 14.60 -22.06 14.34
C ASP A 698 14.75 -20.85 13.42
N LEU A 699 13.65 -20.16 13.08
CA LEU A 699 13.68 -18.90 12.36
C LEU A 699 14.47 -17.84 13.11
N GLN A 700 14.21 -17.69 14.42
CA GLN A 700 14.94 -16.74 15.28
C GLN A 700 16.45 -16.95 15.23
N LYS A 701 16.91 -18.21 15.12
CA LYS A 701 18.33 -18.58 15.03
C LYS A 701 18.90 -18.49 13.61
N SER A 702 18.09 -18.76 12.59
CA SER A 702 18.51 -18.82 11.19
C SER A 702 18.75 -17.44 10.56
N LEU A 703 18.02 -16.44 11.04
CA LEU A 703 18.05 -15.08 10.53
C LEU A 703 18.80 -14.19 11.50
N ASN A 704 19.39 -13.11 10.99
CA ASN A 704 19.76 -11.98 11.85
C ASN A 704 18.47 -11.21 12.22
N SER A 705 17.59 -11.89 12.94
CA SER A 705 16.31 -11.39 13.44
C SER A 705 16.50 -10.10 14.24
N THR A 706 17.62 -9.99 14.95
CA THR A 706 18.04 -8.78 15.66
C THR A 706 18.27 -7.61 14.72
N GLU A 707 18.97 -7.79 13.59
CA GLU A 707 19.18 -6.72 12.60
C GLU A 707 17.89 -6.32 11.88
N MET A 708 17.04 -7.29 11.54
CA MET A 708 15.73 -7.03 10.92
C MET A 708 14.81 -6.28 11.88
N ALA A 709 14.69 -6.76 13.11
CA ALA A 709 13.92 -6.11 14.17
C ALA A 709 14.49 -4.72 14.49
N ARG A 710 15.82 -4.53 14.48
CA ARG A 710 16.43 -3.20 14.65
C ARG A 710 16.01 -2.22 13.54
N ARG A 711 15.98 -2.67 12.28
CA ARG A 711 15.49 -1.84 11.16
C ARG A 711 14.01 -1.51 11.33
N LYS A 712 13.21 -2.48 11.76
CA LYS A 712 11.79 -2.30 12.03
C LYS A 712 11.53 -1.36 13.21
N PHE A 713 12.37 -1.44 14.25
CA PHE A 713 12.32 -0.60 15.43
C PHE A 713 12.58 0.86 15.11
N ARG A 714 13.34 1.19 14.05
CA ARG A 714 13.46 2.58 13.56
C ARG A 714 12.08 3.20 13.32
N ASP A 715 11.20 2.47 12.63
CA ASP A 715 9.88 2.98 12.27
C ASP A 715 9.01 3.11 13.54
N ILE A 716 9.05 2.11 14.42
CA ILE A 716 8.37 2.12 15.73
C ILE A 716 8.84 3.30 16.59
N ALA A 717 10.14 3.54 16.68
CA ALA A 717 10.72 4.63 17.46
C ALA A 717 10.34 6.01 16.92
N VAL A 718 10.24 6.17 15.60
CA VAL A 718 9.73 7.41 14.97
C VAL A 718 8.25 7.60 15.28
N ILE A 719 7.42 6.55 15.15
CA ILE A 719 5.97 6.61 15.40
C ILE A 719 5.68 6.89 16.87
N ALA A 720 6.37 6.22 17.81
CA ALA A 720 6.27 6.47 19.24
C ALA A 720 6.85 7.84 19.67
N GLY A 721 7.51 8.56 18.75
CA GLY A 721 8.12 9.85 18.98
C GLY A 721 9.39 9.79 19.84
N LEU A 722 10.06 8.64 19.92
CA LEU A 722 11.37 8.50 20.57
C LEU A 722 12.48 9.19 19.76
N VAL A 723 12.34 9.22 18.44
CA VAL A 723 13.34 9.81 17.54
C VAL A 723 12.74 10.95 16.74
N PHE A 724 13.37 12.14 16.81
CA PHE A 724 12.92 13.33 16.10
C PHE A 724 13.42 13.37 14.65
N THR A 725 12.52 13.48 13.67
CA THR A 725 12.84 13.47 12.22
C THR A 725 13.28 14.82 11.65
N GLY A 726 13.16 15.91 12.42
CA GLY A 726 13.59 17.25 12.03
C GLY A 726 12.45 18.23 11.74
N MET A 727 12.83 19.48 11.48
CA MET A 727 11.88 20.58 11.24
C MET A 727 11.60 20.75 9.74
N PRO A 728 10.46 21.37 9.35
CA PRO A 728 10.23 21.76 7.96
C PRO A 728 11.40 22.58 7.39
N GLY A 729 12.01 22.11 6.30
CA GLY A 729 13.18 22.73 5.67
C GLY A 729 14.53 22.40 6.33
N LYS A 730 14.55 21.71 7.47
CA LYS A 730 15.74 21.21 8.17
C LYS A 730 15.51 19.79 8.73
N PRO A 731 15.32 18.77 7.87
CA PRO A 731 15.19 17.40 8.31
C PRO A 731 16.51 16.88 8.88
N VAL A 732 16.44 15.93 9.82
CA VAL A 732 17.62 15.23 10.35
C VAL A 732 18.09 14.22 9.31
N LYS A 733 19.40 14.06 9.14
CA LYS A 733 19.97 13.07 8.19
C LYS A 733 19.62 11.65 8.63
N THR A 734 19.35 10.76 7.67
CA THR A 734 18.98 9.36 7.97
C THR A 734 19.98 8.67 8.88
N LYS A 735 21.28 8.89 8.65
CA LYS A 735 22.35 8.28 9.46
C LYS A 735 22.22 8.62 10.96
N HIS A 736 21.82 9.85 11.28
CA HIS A 736 21.62 10.27 12.68
C HIS A 736 20.34 9.68 13.28
N LEU A 737 19.27 9.57 12.48
CA LEU A 737 18.03 8.88 12.90
C LEU A 737 18.30 7.41 13.19
N GLN A 738 19.01 6.73 12.28
CA GLN A 738 19.41 5.33 12.41
C GLN A 738 20.28 5.11 13.65
N SER A 739 21.28 5.96 13.89
CA SER A 739 22.12 5.84 15.08
C SER A 739 21.32 6.03 16.38
N GLY A 740 20.37 6.97 16.40
CA GLY A 740 19.51 7.19 17.57
C GLY A 740 18.58 6.01 17.84
N SER A 741 17.88 5.51 16.82
CA SER A 741 17.01 4.33 16.97
C SER A 741 17.78 3.05 17.30
N GLN A 742 18.98 2.89 16.76
CA GLN A 742 19.83 1.72 17.04
C GLN A 742 20.29 1.70 18.50
N LEU A 743 20.74 2.85 19.02
CA LEU A 743 21.14 2.95 20.42
C LEU A 743 19.97 2.60 21.36
N LEU A 744 18.78 3.15 21.10
CA LEU A 744 17.58 2.84 21.88
C LEU A 744 17.21 1.35 21.81
N PHE A 745 17.31 0.74 20.63
CA PHE A 745 17.07 -0.69 20.45
C PHE A 745 18.04 -1.53 21.28
N GLU A 746 19.34 -1.20 21.25
CA GLU A 746 20.38 -1.91 22.01
C GLU A 746 20.16 -1.77 23.52
N VAL A 747 19.84 -0.56 23.99
CA VAL A 747 19.50 -0.32 25.41
C VAL A 747 18.29 -1.14 25.85
N PHE A 748 17.20 -1.13 25.09
CA PHE A 748 16.02 -1.93 25.46
C PHE A 748 16.31 -3.42 25.41
N ARG A 749 17.03 -3.90 24.40
CA ARG A 749 17.38 -5.33 24.32
C ARG A 749 18.22 -5.79 25.52
N ASP A 750 19.18 -4.97 25.95
CA ASP A 750 20.15 -5.37 26.97
C ASP A 750 19.62 -5.16 28.40
N TYR A 751 18.69 -4.21 28.60
CA TYR A 751 18.21 -3.82 29.94
C TYR A 751 16.68 -3.93 30.16
N GLU A 752 15.86 -3.94 29.10
CA GLU A 752 14.38 -4.00 29.17
C GLU A 752 13.79 -4.95 28.09
N PRO A 753 14.08 -6.26 28.13
CA PRO A 753 13.64 -7.21 27.10
C PRO A 753 12.10 -7.33 26.99
N ASP A 754 11.40 -6.95 28.05
CA ASP A 754 9.96 -6.86 28.22
C ASP A 754 9.35 -5.53 27.73
N ASN A 755 10.16 -4.61 27.21
CA ASN A 755 9.70 -3.37 26.59
C ASN A 755 8.74 -3.65 25.41
N LEU A 756 7.53 -3.11 25.49
CA LEU A 756 6.48 -3.38 24.50
C LEU A 756 6.86 -2.94 23.07
N LEU A 757 7.61 -1.84 22.92
CA LEU A 757 8.06 -1.36 21.60
C LEU A 757 9.16 -2.25 21.00
N LEU A 758 10.03 -2.82 21.86
CA LEU A 758 11.02 -3.80 21.44
C LEU A 758 10.32 -5.09 20.98
N GLN A 759 9.41 -5.63 21.79
CA GLN A 759 8.64 -6.83 21.46
C GLN A 759 7.84 -6.64 20.16
N GLN A 760 7.20 -5.49 20.01
CA GLN A 760 6.49 -5.14 18.78
C GLN A 760 7.41 -5.19 17.55
N ALA A 761 8.67 -4.75 17.66
CA ALA A 761 9.61 -4.78 16.54
C ALA A 761 9.91 -6.22 16.09
N PHE A 762 10.05 -7.15 17.02
CA PHE A 762 10.21 -8.57 16.70
C PHE A 762 8.93 -9.16 16.11
N ILE A 763 7.78 -8.96 16.77
CA ILE A 763 6.48 -9.47 16.30
C ILE A 763 6.19 -9.01 14.87
N GLU A 764 6.29 -7.71 14.58
CA GLU A 764 6.02 -7.20 13.23
C GLU A 764 7.04 -7.70 12.19
N THR A 765 8.26 -8.04 12.60
CA THR A 765 9.25 -8.64 11.69
C THR A 765 8.81 -10.06 11.30
N PHE A 766 8.42 -10.89 12.26
CA PHE A 766 7.98 -12.26 11.98
C PHE A 766 6.62 -12.31 11.27
N GLU A 767 5.65 -11.52 11.72
CA GLU A 767 4.29 -11.56 11.17
C GLU A 767 4.16 -10.89 9.81
N HIS A 768 4.78 -9.71 9.60
CA HIS A 768 4.54 -8.92 8.39
C HIS A 768 5.68 -8.93 7.38
N GLN A 769 6.93 -9.08 7.82
CA GLN A 769 8.07 -9.13 6.90
C GLN A 769 8.39 -10.55 6.46
N LEU A 770 8.30 -11.52 7.37
CA LEU A 770 8.55 -12.95 7.07
C LEU A 770 7.28 -13.74 6.79
N GLU A 771 6.11 -13.18 7.13
CA GLU A 771 4.80 -13.83 6.97
C GLU A 771 4.76 -15.22 7.60
N GLU A 772 5.24 -15.34 8.85
CA GLU A 772 5.41 -16.62 9.57
C GLU A 772 4.16 -17.51 9.53
N GLY A 773 2.97 -16.94 9.68
CA GLY A 773 1.72 -17.71 9.58
C GLY A 773 1.54 -18.37 8.20
N ARG A 774 1.87 -17.66 7.10
CA ARG A 774 1.84 -18.21 5.74
C ARG A 774 2.95 -19.22 5.49
N LEU A 775 4.12 -19.01 6.09
CA LEU A 775 5.21 -19.99 6.06
C LEU A 775 4.76 -21.31 6.68
N ILE A 776 4.14 -21.28 7.86
CA ILE A 776 3.65 -22.49 8.54
C ILE A 776 2.63 -23.21 7.64
N GLN A 777 1.65 -22.50 7.10
CA GLN A 777 0.66 -23.07 6.17
C GLN A 777 1.32 -23.70 4.92
N ALA A 778 2.35 -23.05 4.37
CA ALA A 778 3.11 -23.59 3.25
C ALA A 778 3.86 -24.89 3.61
N MET A 779 4.47 -24.94 4.79
CA MET A 779 5.18 -26.13 5.28
C MET A 779 4.21 -27.27 5.59
N GLU A 780 3.06 -26.99 6.22
CA GLU A 780 1.98 -27.97 6.42
C GLU A 780 1.51 -28.55 5.09
N ARG A 781 1.32 -27.70 4.07
CA ARG A 781 0.99 -28.16 2.72
C ARG A 781 2.08 -29.06 2.14
N ILE A 782 3.34 -28.65 2.20
CA ILE A 782 4.48 -29.41 1.68
C ILE A 782 4.61 -30.78 2.36
N ASN A 783 4.38 -30.85 3.67
CA ASN A 783 4.42 -32.11 4.42
C ASN A 783 3.33 -33.10 4.01
N ASN A 784 2.26 -32.62 3.37
CA ASN A 784 1.19 -33.45 2.79
C ASN A 784 1.41 -33.75 1.29
N GLN A 785 2.50 -33.27 0.69
CA GLN A 785 2.84 -33.50 -0.71
C GLN A 785 3.90 -34.60 -0.85
N ASN A 786 3.90 -35.26 -2.01
CA ASN A 786 4.99 -36.11 -2.45
C ASN A 786 6.19 -35.24 -2.85
N ILE A 787 7.32 -35.38 -2.15
CA ILE A 787 8.55 -34.66 -2.49
C ILE A 787 9.19 -35.31 -3.72
N VAL A 788 9.28 -34.54 -4.81
CA VAL A 788 9.94 -34.97 -6.05
C VAL A 788 11.30 -34.30 -6.16
N TRP A 789 12.35 -35.05 -5.79
CA TRP A 789 13.73 -34.62 -5.94
C TRP A 789 14.30 -35.02 -7.32
N LYS A 790 14.83 -34.04 -8.06
CA LYS A 790 15.46 -34.24 -9.38
C LYS A 790 16.91 -33.77 -9.38
N GLN A 791 17.82 -34.72 -9.53
CA GLN A 791 19.24 -34.46 -9.80
C GLN A 791 19.42 -34.11 -11.28
N CYS A 792 19.51 -32.82 -11.58
CA CYS A 792 19.61 -32.28 -12.93
C CYS A 792 21.09 -32.16 -13.35
N LYS A 793 21.37 -32.30 -14.66
CA LYS A 793 22.75 -32.12 -15.16
C LYS A 793 23.13 -30.66 -15.35
N LYS A 794 22.15 -29.78 -15.49
CA LYS A 794 22.31 -28.36 -15.79
C LYS A 794 21.11 -27.56 -15.27
N PRO A 795 21.23 -26.22 -15.16
CA PRO A 795 20.10 -25.37 -14.80
C PRO A 795 18.88 -25.59 -15.71
N THR A 796 17.72 -25.76 -15.10
CA THR A 796 16.43 -25.92 -15.77
C THR A 796 15.78 -24.57 -16.08
N PRO A 797 14.77 -24.51 -16.98
CA PRO A 797 13.96 -23.32 -17.16
C PRO A 797 13.39 -22.71 -15.87
N PHE A 798 12.91 -23.53 -14.94
CA PHE A 798 12.34 -23.05 -13.67
C PHE A 798 13.41 -22.50 -12.72
N SER A 799 14.63 -23.05 -12.76
CA SER A 799 15.73 -22.59 -11.91
C SER A 799 16.25 -21.21 -12.30
N PHE A 800 16.21 -20.88 -13.59
CA PHE A 800 16.90 -19.72 -14.14
C PHE A 800 16.41 -18.38 -13.54
N PRO A 801 15.09 -18.15 -13.35
CA PRO A 801 14.60 -16.97 -12.65
C PRO A 801 15.09 -16.83 -11.20
N ILE A 802 15.40 -17.93 -10.51
CA ILE A 802 15.84 -17.89 -9.10
C ILE A 802 17.35 -17.57 -9.04
N ILE A 803 18.18 -18.29 -9.79
CA ILE A 803 19.65 -18.10 -9.80
C ILE A 803 20.03 -16.68 -10.25
N THR A 804 19.31 -16.12 -11.22
CA THR A 804 19.62 -14.78 -11.76
C THR A 804 19.32 -13.64 -10.79
N ASP A 805 18.48 -13.85 -9.77
CA ASP A 805 18.23 -12.83 -8.74
C ASP A 805 19.48 -12.58 -7.88
N ARG A 806 20.28 -13.61 -7.59
CA ARG A 806 21.56 -13.48 -6.88
C ARG A 806 22.54 -12.54 -7.60
N LEU A 807 22.51 -12.52 -8.94
CA LEU A 807 23.46 -11.75 -9.75
C LEU A 807 23.26 -10.24 -9.61
N ARG A 808 22.08 -9.78 -9.15
CA ARG A 808 21.76 -8.37 -8.91
C ARG A 808 22.47 -7.77 -7.70
N GLU A 809 22.89 -8.59 -6.75
CA GLU A 809 23.55 -8.14 -5.52
C GLU A 809 25.07 -8.09 -5.65
N LYS A 810 25.63 -8.65 -6.74
CA LYS A 810 27.06 -8.57 -7.05
C LYS A 810 27.37 -7.34 -7.90
N ILE A 811 28.32 -6.52 -7.47
CA ILE A 811 28.87 -5.41 -8.27
C ILE A 811 29.68 -6.01 -9.42
N SER A 812 29.36 -5.61 -10.66
CA SER A 812 30.04 -6.07 -11.88
C SER A 812 30.18 -4.92 -12.88
N SER A 813 31.24 -4.95 -13.70
CA SER A 813 31.41 -4.06 -14.85
C SER A 813 30.57 -4.47 -16.06
N GLU A 814 30.07 -5.71 -16.09
CA GLU A 814 29.13 -6.19 -17.12
C GLU A 814 27.69 -5.85 -16.75
N THR A 815 26.86 -5.50 -17.74
CA THR A 815 25.43 -5.29 -17.49
C THR A 815 24.75 -6.61 -17.11
N LEU A 816 23.69 -6.54 -16.30
CA LEU A 816 22.90 -7.74 -15.94
C LEU A 816 22.39 -8.48 -17.19
N GLN A 817 22.02 -7.73 -18.23
CA GLN A 817 21.51 -8.29 -19.49
C GLN A 817 22.58 -9.11 -20.23
N GLU A 818 23.82 -8.62 -20.30
CA GLU A 818 24.94 -9.35 -20.92
C GLU A 818 25.26 -10.64 -20.17
N ARG A 819 25.26 -10.58 -18.83
CA ARG A 819 25.48 -11.76 -17.97
C ARG A 819 24.40 -12.82 -18.16
N ILE A 820 23.12 -12.40 -18.18
CA ILE A 820 21.99 -13.28 -18.44
C ILE A 820 22.10 -13.91 -19.83
N LYS A 821 22.43 -13.14 -20.87
CA LYS A 821 22.60 -13.66 -22.24
C LYS A 821 23.71 -14.71 -22.33
N LYS A 822 24.85 -14.49 -21.66
CA LYS A 822 25.94 -15.48 -21.57
C LYS A 822 25.49 -16.76 -20.87
N MET A 823 24.81 -16.65 -19.73
CA MET A 823 24.27 -17.80 -19.00
C MET A 823 23.25 -18.59 -19.81
N THR A 824 22.30 -17.90 -20.46
CA THR A 824 21.33 -18.53 -21.35
C THR A 824 22.04 -19.28 -22.47
N ALA A 825 23.03 -18.68 -23.13
CA ALA A 825 23.78 -19.31 -24.20
C ALA A 825 24.62 -20.51 -23.75
N SER A 826 25.18 -20.48 -22.53
CA SER A 826 25.99 -21.58 -21.99
C SER A 826 25.17 -22.75 -21.45
N TYR A 827 23.97 -22.49 -20.91
CA TYR A 827 23.18 -23.51 -20.21
C TYR A 827 22.07 -24.14 -21.07
N ILE A 828 21.63 -23.48 -22.15
CA ILE A 828 20.42 -23.90 -22.88
C ILE A 828 20.72 -24.60 -24.22
N LYS A 829 21.98 -24.74 -24.64
CA LYS A 829 22.34 -25.68 -25.72
C LYS A 829 21.98 -27.13 -25.37
#